data_AF-A0A2M7AFS6-F1
#
_entry.id   AF-A0A2M7AFS6-F1
#
_cell.length_a   1.000
_cell.length_b   1.000
_cell.length_c   1.000
_cell.angle_alpha   90.00
_cell.angle_beta   90.00
_cell.angle_gamma   90.00
#
_symmetry.space_group_name_H-M   'P 1'
#
loop_
_entity.id
_entity.type
_entity.pdbx_description
1 polymer ?
#
loop_
_entity_poly.entity_id
_entity_poly.type
_entity_poly.pdbx_seq_one_letter_code
_entity_poly.pdbx_strand_id
1 'polypeptide(L)'
;MLVFAIVSGIGSAVLAEDGIGLVANGDFEQTTDNLPTGWVHNKSLGGDAQIVTGREHVHSGERAVVLKPNRGPGQQYAYAVLYSELAKIEANRRYRATVWVRGTGTFELGFYQYDPQGTFVGSSALGAIRVANTWCPLVLHYGNSPSKVGSVRLALSALNDGSEIFVDDAALQVVDLPKGPEGPPQDDMQADKVGPGIASGWSGPADRMSIELNKEGRYCQRLDTRISGSDLRGSLRQEDYFNYPIASAVGQAIALGMNAPAFAVEPGATQEISFRARANQIRDFIVELRYFDQQGRMFDINSGVAPIIFLGGVRNGRWSTQRCVSRITSPVTASEAKLSFRCTAGGGSLSVDEVTVRTLISPPVHPALFTAEWLALTEENTQEEDAPSAPTPQQRRVIPAASVDPLPLHPQVIETSETLTVLLTNGVRLRLRRQGEKVSGLEEVSLNGVNFRNPQAPPAAPLIETVEGGKYVACLYRGHAVGERGDVTIKTVLQDATGGLDDLDWIFAPHEVKVDNLSYRGFAVSYKFRSGSNHVLRIVDRATWELGGTPIGLTVVDQDTYADQNAFLITENSPYCSGSGVRFVAGECLDYQFAPEGALFAYFEKPCFVRYQRIGTPEFVLLNDSHQFAATSTATTTAKHILFAESGNLDRWLQARDFVYSRARQHAGIAKDTPLPIANVWTDWRELAKIGKENYYQKIIDDYLPTLAKLGLKRIMIHETWEHGGCSPSDLKINSAFGGEPSLKKLCDAAKVHGMEVIAWNGPGHLWSNAPLLKEHPEFLLKGRGNEPPTTYSWPDVTGVDLSGPWFDYAIDKLRGIRERTGLGGFWLDSYINFTHNVKCATRE
;
A
#
# COMPACT_ATOMS: atom_id res chain seq x y z
N MET A 1 51.82 -41.68 -31.03
CA MET A 1 50.73 -40.76 -31.44
C MET A 1 50.15 -40.18 -30.15
N LEU A 2 50.76 -39.10 -29.66
CA LEU A 2 50.46 -37.67 -29.94
C LEU A 2 49.29 -37.18 -29.08
N VAL A 3 49.59 -36.64 -27.89
CA VAL A 3 49.74 -35.20 -27.55
C VAL A 3 48.40 -34.60 -27.10
N PHE A 4 48.27 -34.42 -25.78
CA PHE A 4 47.42 -33.39 -25.17
C PHE A 4 48.21 -32.75 -24.03
N ALA A 5 48.67 -31.53 -24.28
CA ALA A 5 49.28 -30.62 -23.32
C ALA A 5 48.78 -29.21 -23.65
N ILE A 6 48.65 -28.37 -22.61
CA ILE A 6 48.43 -26.90 -22.64
C ILE A 6 46.94 -26.56 -22.92
N VAL A 7 46.13 -26.03 -22.00
CA VAL A 7 46.22 -24.74 -21.30
C VAL A 7 45.50 -24.84 -19.93
N SER A 8 46.25 -24.75 -18.83
CA SER A 8 45.72 -24.39 -17.51
C SER A 8 46.77 -23.51 -16.85
N GLY A 9 46.70 -22.22 -17.16
CA GLY A 9 47.73 -21.25 -16.81
C GLY A 9 47.36 -19.86 -17.29
N ILE A 10 46.27 -19.31 -16.75
CA ILE A 10 46.13 -17.87 -16.61
C ILE A 10 45.93 -17.65 -15.12
N GLY A 11 47.05 -17.53 -14.41
CA GLY A 11 47.06 -17.03 -13.06
C GLY A 11 46.59 -15.58 -13.07
N SER A 12 45.64 -15.27 -12.18
CA SER A 12 45.35 -13.91 -11.76
C SER A 12 46.53 -13.39 -10.91
N ALA A 13 47.67 -13.15 -11.55
CA ALA A 13 48.69 -12.27 -11.00
C ALA A 13 48.25 -10.85 -11.35
N VAL A 14 47.37 -10.27 -10.54
CA VAL A 14 47.31 -8.81 -10.41
C VAL A 14 48.61 -8.45 -9.72
N LEU A 15 49.65 -8.18 -10.50
CA LEU A 15 50.87 -7.58 -10.00
C LEU A 15 50.47 -6.23 -9.38
N ALA A 16 50.49 -6.17 -8.05
CA ALA A 16 50.54 -4.90 -7.37
C ALA A 16 51.81 -4.20 -7.87
N GLU A 17 51.66 -3.11 -8.62
CA GLU A 17 52.76 -2.15 -8.70
C GLU A 17 53.06 -1.74 -7.26
N ASP A 18 54.33 -1.85 -6.84
CA ASP A 18 54.84 -1.50 -5.50
C ASP A 18 54.74 0.01 -5.23
N GLY A 19 53.53 0.57 -5.35
CA GLY A 19 53.20 1.87 -4.81
C GLY A 19 53.29 1.76 -3.30
N ILE A 20 54.22 2.50 -2.70
CA ILE A 20 54.39 2.62 -1.26
C ILE A 20 53.01 2.91 -0.64
N GLY A 21 52.46 1.93 0.08
CA GLY A 21 51.18 2.07 0.77
C GLY A 21 51.24 3.20 1.79
N LEU A 22 50.16 3.98 1.89
CA LEU A 22 50.06 5.11 2.83
C LEU A 22 49.83 4.67 4.28
N VAL A 23 49.48 3.40 4.50
CA VAL A 23 49.37 2.78 5.81
C VAL A 23 50.58 1.87 6.01
N ALA A 24 51.32 2.09 7.09
CA ALA A 24 52.47 1.28 7.45
C ALA A 24 52.02 -0.08 8.02
N ASN A 25 52.80 -1.13 7.73
CA ASN A 25 52.64 -2.46 8.34
C ASN A 25 51.21 -3.01 8.23
N GLY A 26 50.65 -2.95 7.03
CA GLY A 26 49.33 -3.45 6.70
C GLY A 26 49.24 -4.97 6.55
N ASP A 27 50.38 -5.61 6.31
CA ASP A 27 50.63 -7.06 6.36
C ASP A 27 50.74 -7.59 7.80
N PHE A 28 50.75 -6.70 8.79
CA PHE A 28 50.76 -7.02 10.23
C PHE A 28 51.96 -7.84 10.72
N GLU A 29 53.04 -7.89 9.94
CA GLU A 29 54.22 -8.70 10.24
C GLU A 29 55.08 -8.10 11.35
N GLN A 30 55.05 -6.78 11.55
CA GLN A 30 55.76 -6.10 12.63
C GLN A 30 54.82 -5.86 13.81
N THR A 31 55.27 -6.14 15.03
CA THR A 31 54.42 -6.01 16.22
C THR A 31 55.11 -5.19 17.32
N THR A 32 54.32 -4.38 18.01
CA THR A 32 54.71 -3.61 19.21
C THR A 32 53.58 -3.75 20.23
N ASP A 33 53.89 -4.13 21.47
CA ASP A 33 52.91 -4.32 22.55
C ASP A 33 51.72 -5.24 22.18
N ASN A 34 51.98 -6.33 21.46
CA ASN A 34 50.99 -7.32 20.98
C ASN A 34 49.94 -6.76 20.00
N LEU A 35 50.23 -5.64 19.35
CA LEU A 35 49.46 -5.09 18.22
C LEU A 35 50.39 -4.88 17.03
N PRO A 36 49.84 -4.73 15.80
CA PRO A 36 50.68 -4.37 14.66
C PRO A 36 51.31 -3.00 14.88
N THR A 37 52.62 -2.87 14.64
CA THR A 37 53.31 -1.57 14.71
C THR A 37 52.61 -0.57 13.79
N GLY A 38 52.33 0.64 14.28
CA GLY A 38 51.60 1.67 13.53
C GLY A 38 50.07 1.52 13.54
N TRP A 39 49.52 0.63 14.37
CA TRP A 39 48.08 0.45 14.56
C TRP A 39 47.67 0.62 16.03
N VAL A 40 46.46 1.14 16.26
CA VAL A 40 45.92 1.45 17.59
C VAL A 40 44.56 0.79 17.75
N HIS A 41 44.41 -0.04 18.80
CA HIS A 41 43.13 -0.63 19.18
C HIS A 41 42.29 0.35 20.04
N ASN A 42 41.02 0.57 19.68
CA ASN A 42 40.10 1.42 20.46
C ASN A 42 39.48 0.69 21.66
N LYS A 43 40.22 0.64 22.76
CA LYS A 43 39.74 -0.01 24.00
C LYS A 43 38.46 0.62 24.58
N SER A 44 38.09 1.84 24.19
CA SER A 44 36.89 2.51 24.73
C SER A 44 35.58 1.99 24.15
N LEU A 45 35.62 1.31 23.00
CA LEU A 45 34.44 0.72 22.35
C LEU A 45 34.18 -0.75 22.73
N GLY A 46 34.97 -1.28 23.68
CA GLY A 46 34.94 -2.69 24.04
C GLY A 46 35.76 -3.56 23.08
N GLY A 47 35.55 -4.88 23.18
CA GLY A 47 36.18 -5.89 22.33
C GLY A 47 37.69 -6.06 22.48
N ASP A 48 38.23 -7.01 21.73
CA ASP A 48 39.66 -7.36 21.70
C ASP A 48 40.20 -7.33 20.27
N ALA A 49 41.46 -6.93 20.13
CA ALA A 49 42.27 -7.08 18.92
C ALA A 49 43.55 -7.82 19.28
N GLN A 50 43.85 -8.92 18.59
CA GLN A 50 44.98 -9.81 18.92
C GLN A 50 45.72 -10.23 17.66
N ILE A 51 47.05 -10.30 17.73
CA ILE A 51 47.87 -10.94 16.70
C ILE A 51 47.61 -12.45 16.75
N VAL A 52 47.39 -13.04 15.58
CA VAL A 52 47.25 -14.49 15.40
C VAL A 52 48.28 -14.97 14.39
N THR A 53 48.69 -16.22 14.55
CA THR A 53 49.62 -16.93 13.66
C THR A 53 49.01 -18.27 13.27
N GLY A 54 49.53 -18.89 12.21
CA GLY A 54 49.02 -20.17 11.68
C GLY A 54 48.33 -20.00 10.32
N ARG A 55 48.53 -20.97 9.43
CA ARG A 55 48.08 -20.88 8.03
C ARG A 55 46.56 -20.75 7.88
N GLU A 56 45.82 -21.20 8.88
CA GLU A 56 44.38 -21.10 8.98
C GLU A 56 43.89 -19.74 9.48
N HIS A 57 44.77 -18.85 9.94
CA HIS A 57 44.42 -17.54 10.48
C HIS A 57 45.02 -16.38 9.69
N VAL A 58 45.91 -16.68 8.75
CA VAL A 58 46.71 -15.72 7.99
C VAL A 58 46.36 -15.84 6.51
N HIS A 59 46.26 -14.72 5.81
CA HIS A 59 46.07 -14.68 4.36
C HIS A 59 47.42 -14.69 3.65
N SER A 60 48.36 -13.86 4.09
CA SER A 60 49.74 -13.80 3.58
C SER A 60 50.74 -13.60 4.73
N GLY A 61 52.01 -14.01 4.56
CA GLY A 61 53.01 -13.89 5.62
C GLY A 61 52.86 -14.90 6.77
N GLU A 62 53.19 -14.47 8.00
CA GLU A 62 53.16 -15.27 9.23
C GLU A 62 52.10 -14.78 10.24
N ARG A 63 51.57 -13.57 10.08
CA ARG A 63 50.72 -12.90 11.08
C ARG A 63 49.47 -12.29 10.45
N ALA A 64 48.41 -12.24 11.25
CA ALA A 64 47.19 -11.49 10.95
C ALA A 64 46.61 -10.94 12.26
N VAL A 65 45.53 -10.17 12.19
CA VAL A 65 44.81 -9.68 13.38
C VAL A 65 43.46 -10.35 13.47
N VAL A 66 43.07 -10.81 14.67
CA VAL A 66 41.69 -11.17 14.99
C VAL A 66 41.02 -10.07 15.81
N LEU A 67 39.80 -9.69 15.42
CA LEU A 67 38.93 -8.74 16.09
C LEU A 67 37.74 -9.49 16.71
N LYS A 68 37.53 -9.33 18.02
CA LYS A 68 36.47 -9.99 18.79
C LYS A 68 35.65 -8.96 19.56
N PRO A 69 34.50 -8.51 19.04
CA PRO A 69 33.64 -7.56 19.74
C PRO A 69 33.10 -8.17 21.04
N ASN A 70 33.02 -7.36 22.08
CA ASN A 70 32.42 -7.74 23.36
C ASN A 70 31.70 -6.54 23.95
N ARG A 71 30.41 -6.69 24.27
CA ARG A 71 29.62 -5.67 24.94
C ARG A 71 30.08 -5.48 26.39
N GLY A 72 30.82 -4.40 26.64
CA GLY A 72 31.17 -4.00 28.00
C GLY A 72 29.94 -3.62 28.85
N PRO A 73 30.05 -3.66 30.18
CA PRO A 73 28.98 -3.18 31.06
C PRO A 73 28.57 -1.74 30.74
N GLY A 74 27.30 -1.52 30.39
CA GLY A 74 26.75 -0.19 30.07
C GLY A 74 26.92 0.26 28.61
N GLN A 75 27.52 -0.55 27.73
CA GLN A 75 27.60 -0.24 26.31
C GLN A 75 26.37 -0.73 25.54
N GLN A 76 25.82 0.12 24.68
CA GLN A 76 24.68 -0.23 23.84
C GLN A 76 25.06 -1.18 22.69
N TYR A 77 26.33 -1.21 22.29
CA TYR A 77 26.81 -1.95 21.12
C TYR A 77 28.14 -2.64 21.43
N ALA A 78 28.39 -3.77 20.75
CA ALA A 78 29.65 -4.52 20.84
C ALA A 78 30.50 -4.22 19.60
N TYR A 79 31.68 -3.66 19.81
CA TYR A 79 32.63 -3.34 18.75
C TYR A 79 34.05 -3.81 19.12
N ALA A 80 34.85 -4.11 18.11
CA ALA A 80 36.31 -4.18 18.22
C ALA A 80 36.90 -3.42 17.03
N VAL A 81 37.64 -2.34 17.28
CA VAL A 81 38.07 -1.40 16.23
C VAL A 81 39.58 -1.19 16.25
N LEU A 82 40.23 -1.43 15.13
CA LEU A 82 41.66 -1.20 14.91
C LEU A 82 41.86 -0.04 13.93
N TYR A 83 42.66 0.96 14.32
CA TYR A 83 42.98 2.14 13.50
C TYR A 83 44.41 2.10 13.01
N SER A 84 44.65 2.51 11.77
CA SER A 84 45.99 2.84 11.31
C SER A 84 46.50 4.14 11.95
N GLU A 85 47.79 4.41 11.79
CA GLU A 85 48.35 5.75 11.87
C GLU A 85 47.68 6.72 10.89
N LEU A 86 47.89 8.03 11.12
CA LEU A 86 47.35 9.08 10.25
C LEU A 86 48.03 9.06 8.88
N ALA A 87 47.28 8.67 7.86
CA ALA A 87 47.68 8.80 6.47
C ALA A 87 47.33 10.20 5.96
N LYS A 88 48.31 10.95 5.45
CA LYS A 88 48.07 12.24 4.81
C LYS A 88 47.33 12.04 3.50
N ILE A 89 46.32 12.87 3.25
CA ILE A 89 45.56 12.87 2.01
C ILE A 89 45.54 14.27 1.39
N GLU A 90 45.49 14.31 0.07
CA GLU A 90 45.47 15.53 -0.73
C GLU A 90 44.04 15.79 -1.21
N ALA A 91 43.70 17.06 -1.40
CA ALA A 91 42.43 17.44 -2.01
C ALA A 91 42.38 16.95 -3.47
N ASN A 92 41.18 16.58 -3.92
CA ASN A 92 40.89 16.11 -5.29
C ASN A 92 41.68 14.86 -5.70
N ARG A 93 42.23 14.10 -4.75
CA ARG A 93 42.79 12.77 -4.97
C ARG A 93 41.79 11.70 -4.58
N ARG A 94 41.96 10.53 -5.19
CA ARG A 94 41.25 9.30 -4.86
C ARG A 94 42.22 8.30 -4.28
N TYR A 95 41.70 7.54 -3.30
CA TYR A 95 42.41 6.51 -2.59
C TYR A 95 41.62 5.21 -2.67
N ARG A 96 42.32 4.09 -2.70
CA ARG A 96 41.76 2.74 -2.62
C ARG A 96 42.28 2.08 -1.34
N ALA A 97 41.37 1.81 -0.42
CA ALA A 97 41.64 0.93 0.71
C ALA A 97 41.31 -0.51 0.32
N THR A 98 42.22 -1.44 0.63
CA THR A 98 41.98 -2.88 0.49
C THR A 98 42.26 -3.58 1.80
N VAL A 99 41.55 -4.66 2.10
CA VAL A 99 41.85 -5.54 3.24
C VAL A 99 41.30 -6.93 2.93
N TRP A 100 42.02 -7.97 3.32
CA TRP A 100 41.51 -9.33 3.30
C TRP A 100 40.83 -9.63 4.63
N VAL A 101 39.63 -10.20 4.57
CA VAL A 101 38.86 -10.55 5.77
C VAL A 101 38.35 -11.99 5.72
N ARG A 102 38.22 -12.61 6.88
CA ARG A 102 37.65 -13.96 7.06
C ARG A 102 37.04 -14.08 8.45
N GLY A 103 36.05 -14.94 8.62
CA GLY A 103 35.57 -15.35 9.94
C GLY A 103 34.05 -15.37 10.04
N THR A 104 33.54 -15.17 11.25
CA THR A 104 32.11 -15.21 11.54
C THR A 104 31.63 -13.87 12.10
N GLY A 105 30.47 -13.41 11.62
CA GLY A 105 29.83 -12.19 12.10
C GLY A 105 29.88 -11.04 11.11
N THR A 106 30.02 -9.82 11.61
CA THR A 106 29.89 -8.59 10.83
C THR A 106 31.15 -7.74 10.91
N PHE A 107 31.57 -7.19 9.78
CA PHE A 107 32.74 -6.34 9.64
C PHE A 107 32.40 -5.03 8.94
N GLU A 108 33.10 -3.95 9.26
CA GLU A 108 32.99 -2.66 8.59
C GLU A 108 34.39 -2.12 8.29
N LEU A 109 34.57 -1.69 7.04
CA LEU A 109 35.74 -0.95 6.59
C LEU A 109 35.36 0.53 6.49
N GLY A 110 36.16 1.41 7.09
CA GLY A 110 35.89 2.84 7.10
C GLY A 110 37.09 3.73 7.34
N PHE A 111 36.82 5.02 7.46
CA PHE A 111 37.79 6.08 7.64
C PHE A 111 37.38 7.01 8.77
N TYR A 112 38.34 7.39 9.60
CA TYR A 112 38.20 8.52 10.53
C TYR A 112 38.92 9.71 9.91
N GLN A 113 38.21 10.81 9.76
CA GLN A 113 38.63 11.98 8.99
C GLN A 113 39.12 13.07 9.94
N TYR A 114 40.25 13.68 9.58
CA TYR A 114 40.87 14.76 10.33
C TYR A 114 41.16 15.95 9.43
N ASP A 115 40.93 17.15 9.94
CA ASP A 115 41.30 18.39 9.25
C ASP A 115 42.83 18.53 9.12
N PRO A 116 43.35 19.51 8.36
CA PRO A 116 44.79 19.74 8.24
C PRO A 116 45.51 20.03 9.56
N GLN A 117 44.79 20.41 10.61
CA GLN A 117 45.32 20.65 11.96
C GLN A 117 45.31 19.38 12.83
N GLY A 118 44.78 18.27 12.33
CA GLY A 118 44.67 17.00 13.04
C GLY A 118 43.45 16.89 13.95
N THR A 119 42.47 17.79 13.83
CA THR A 119 41.20 17.73 14.57
C THR A 119 40.27 16.72 13.89
N PHE A 120 39.65 15.84 14.67
CA PHE A 120 38.64 14.92 14.15
C PHE A 120 37.42 15.70 13.62
N VAL A 121 37.03 15.44 12.36
CA VAL A 121 35.90 16.12 11.70
C VAL A 121 34.75 15.19 11.34
N GLY A 122 34.95 13.87 11.40
CA GLY A 122 33.91 12.89 11.12
C GLY A 122 34.45 11.52 10.77
N SER A 123 33.53 10.60 10.48
CA SER A 123 33.85 9.26 10.00
C SER A 123 33.02 8.92 8.77
N SER A 124 33.54 8.03 7.93
CA SER A 124 32.90 7.59 6.70
C SER A 124 33.18 6.10 6.50
N ALA A 125 32.14 5.30 6.29
CA ALA A 125 32.26 3.85 6.22
C ALA A 125 31.27 3.25 5.22
N LEU A 126 31.57 2.03 4.76
CA LEU A 126 30.72 1.25 3.86
C LEU A 126 29.43 0.77 4.55
N GLY A 127 29.38 0.78 5.89
CA GLY A 127 28.40 0.03 6.65
C GLY A 127 28.83 -1.42 6.88
N ALA A 128 28.07 -2.09 7.74
CA ALA A 128 28.34 -3.45 8.18
C ALA A 128 28.09 -4.49 7.06
N ILE A 129 29.07 -5.36 6.79
CA ILE A 129 28.95 -6.50 5.88
C ILE A 129 29.11 -7.82 6.64
N ARG A 130 28.45 -8.87 6.19
CA ARG A 130 28.64 -10.21 6.77
C ARG A 130 29.88 -10.86 6.18
N VAL A 131 30.78 -11.34 7.04
CA VAL A 131 32.01 -12.02 6.61
C VAL A 131 31.79 -13.52 6.49
N ALA A 132 32.46 -14.13 5.52
CA ALA A 132 32.45 -15.58 5.30
C ALA A 132 33.68 -16.24 5.94
N ASN A 133 33.58 -17.55 6.18
CA ASN A 133 34.70 -18.36 6.70
C ASN A 133 35.82 -18.63 5.69
N THR A 134 35.81 -17.96 4.55
CA THR A 134 36.87 -17.97 3.53
C THR A 134 37.41 -16.55 3.35
N TRP A 135 38.71 -16.42 3.12
CA TRP A 135 39.33 -15.13 2.84
C TRP A 135 38.68 -14.45 1.63
N CYS A 136 38.22 -13.23 1.82
CA CYS A 136 37.70 -12.39 0.74
C CYS A 136 38.34 -10.99 0.80
N PRO A 137 38.68 -10.41 -0.35
CA PRO A 137 39.17 -9.04 -0.41
C PRO A 137 38.00 -8.08 -0.32
N LEU A 138 38.14 -7.04 0.49
CA LEU A 138 37.25 -5.88 0.50
C LEU A 138 38.00 -4.69 -0.10
N VAL A 139 37.32 -3.90 -0.93
CA VAL A 139 37.88 -2.73 -1.59
C VAL A 139 36.98 -1.54 -1.36
N LEU A 140 37.45 -0.51 -0.65
CA LEU A 140 36.71 0.72 -0.38
C LEU A 140 37.45 1.92 -0.96
N HIS A 141 36.77 2.73 -1.75
CA HIS A 141 37.35 3.96 -2.29
C HIS A 141 37.04 5.15 -1.42
N TYR A 142 38.02 6.04 -1.29
CA TYR A 142 37.88 7.30 -0.58
C TYR A 142 38.29 8.44 -1.50
N GLY A 143 37.43 9.45 -1.65
CA GLY A 143 37.75 10.68 -2.35
C GLY A 143 37.70 11.89 -1.42
N ASN A 144 38.61 12.84 -1.64
CA ASN A 144 38.71 14.06 -0.84
C ASN A 144 38.28 15.31 -1.63
N SER A 145 36.98 15.55 -1.78
CA SER A 145 36.44 16.80 -2.38
C SER A 145 36.72 18.01 -1.46
N PRO A 146 36.91 19.25 -1.96
CA PRO A 146 38.03 20.11 -1.55
C PRO A 146 38.14 20.52 -0.06
N SER A 147 39.41 20.45 0.43
CA SER A 147 40.10 21.09 1.57
C SER A 147 39.70 20.84 3.03
N LYS A 148 38.60 20.15 3.35
CA LYS A 148 38.24 19.97 4.78
C LYS A 148 38.99 18.83 5.49
N VAL A 149 39.50 17.84 4.77
CA VAL A 149 40.20 16.69 5.36
C VAL A 149 41.66 16.68 4.88
N GLY A 150 42.60 16.77 5.82
CA GLY A 150 44.05 16.72 5.54
C GLY A 150 44.67 15.34 5.82
N SER A 151 44.01 14.52 6.64
CA SER A 151 44.46 13.15 6.93
C SER A 151 43.32 12.22 7.31
N VAL A 152 43.54 10.92 7.14
CA VAL A 152 42.58 9.87 7.53
C VAL A 152 43.28 8.77 8.34
N ARG A 153 42.52 8.07 9.17
CA ARG A 153 42.89 6.74 9.66
C ARG A 153 42.01 5.69 9.00
N LEU A 154 42.61 4.63 8.49
CA LEU A 154 41.87 3.44 8.07
C LEU A 154 41.37 2.72 9.32
N ALA A 155 40.08 2.39 9.36
CA ALA A 155 39.43 1.72 10.48
C ALA A 155 38.94 0.34 10.05
N LEU A 156 39.34 -0.69 10.79
CA LEU A 156 38.90 -2.07 10.65
C LEU A 156 38.04 -2.40 11.87
N SER A 157 36.74 -2.63 11.66
CA SER A 157 35.77 -2.78 12.76
C SER A 157 35.06 -4.12 12.67
N ALA A 158 35.13 -4.94 13.71
CA ALA A 158 34.19 -6.04 13.91
C ALA A 158 33.01 -5.56 14.77
N LEU A 159 31.79 -6.00 14.45
CA LEU A 159 30.54 -5.59 15.10
C LEU A 159 29.80 -6.80 15.65
N ASN A 160 28.93 -6.56 16.64
CA ASN A 160 28.03 -7.53 17.28
C ASN A 160 28.75 -8.57 18.15
N ASP A 161 28.12 -8.91 19.28
CA ASP A 161 28.61 -9.96 20.17
C ASP A 161 28.69 -11.29 19.44
N GLY A 162 29.78 -12.03 19.68
CA GLY A 162 30.02 -13.34 19.08
C GLY A 162 30.68 -13.31 17.71
N SER A 163 30.97 -12.12 17.15
CA SER A 163 31.80 -12.03 15.94
C SER A 163 33.27 -12.38 16.24
N GLU A 164 33.90 -13.07 15.30
CA GLU A 164 35.33 -13.37 15.29
C GLU A 164 35.85 -13.15 13.87
N ILE A 165 36.51 -12.02 13.66
CA ILE A 165 36.92 -11.57 12.32
C ILE A 165 38.44 -11.50 12.24
N PHE A 166 39.02 -12.26 11.31
CA PHE A 166 40.42 -12.22 10.91
C PHE A 166 40.59 -11.19 9.80
N VAL A 167 41.60 -10.34 9.92
CA VAL A 167 41.94 -9.31 8.94
C VAL A 167 43.43 -9.36 8.61
N ASP A 168 43.76 -9.15 7.35
CA ASP A 168 45.12 -9.23 6.82
C ASP A 168 45.32 -8.33 5.59
N ASP A 169 46.57 -8.03 5.24
CA ASP A 169 46.97 -7.29 4.03
C ASP A 169 46.19 -5.98 3.80
N ALA A 170 46.07 -5.15 4.85
CA ALA A 170 45.40 -3.87 4.79
C ALA A 170 46.25 -2.81 4.08
N ALA A 171 45.78 -2.27 2.96
CA ALA A 171 46.50 -1.24 2.21
C ALA A 171 45.65 0.00 1.97
N LEU A 172 46.31 1.16 1.85
CA LEU A 172 45.71 2.41 1.36
C LEU A 172 46.62 2.98 0.28
N GLN A 173 46.12 3.07 -0.94
CA GLN A 173 46.92 3.48 -2.10
C GLN A 173 46.28 4.67 -2.78
N VAL A 174 47.09 5.60 -3.29
CA VAL A 174 46.62 6.60 -4.25
C VAL A 174 46.25 5.86 -5.53
N VAL A 175 45.07 6.11 -6.06
CA VAL A 175 44.67 5.58 -7.36
C VAL A 175 44.36 6.73 -8.30
N ASP A 176 44.51 6.47 -9.60
CA ASP A 176 44.09 7.42 -10.61
C ASP A 176 42.61 7.77 -10.41
N LEU A 177 42.26 9.00 -10.81
CA LEU A 177 40.86 9.38 -10.91
C LEU A 177 40.17 8.35 -11.82
N PRO A 178 38.95 7.92 -11.46
CA PRO A 178 38.25 6.93 -12.26
C PRO A 178 38.23 7.40 -13.71
N LYS A 179 38.77 6.58 -14.61
CA LYS A 179 38.23 6.47 -15.98
C LYS A 179 36.90 5.70 -15.98
N GLY A 180 36.37 5.42 -14.78
CA GLY A 180 35.26 4.52 -14.51
C GLY A 180 34.08 4.83 -15.42
N PRO A 181 33.20 3.85 -15.64
CA PRO A 181 32.09 4.02 -16.54
C PRO A 181 31.33 5.27 -16.10
N GLU A 182 31.40 6.32 -16.93
CA GLU A 182 30.22 7.16 -17.08
C GLU A 182 29.11 6.13 -17.39
N GLY A 183 27.99 6.19 -16.67
CA GLY A 183 26.86 5.29 -16.91
C GLY A 183 26.45 5.27 -18.38
N PRO A 184 25.37 4.57 -18.78
CA PRO A 184 24.90 4.62 -20.17
C PRO A 184 24.97 6.09 -20.64
N PRO A 185 25.77 6.42 -21.69
CA PRO A 185 26.13 7.79 -22.00
C PRO A 185 24.90 8.67 -21.97
N GLN A 186 25.09 9.95 -21.66
CA GLN A 186 23.99 10.92 -21.47
C GLN A 186 22.98 10.96 -22.65
N ASP A 187 23.35 10.37 -23.80
CA ASP A 187 22.63 10.26 -25.07
C ASP A 187 21.98 8.87 -25.34
N ASP A 188 22.07 7.89 -24.44
CA ASP A 188 21.81 6.47 -24.78
C ASP A 188 20.38 5.97 -24.65
N MET A 189 19.40 6.84 -24.41
CA MET A 189 18.02 6.44 -24.71
C MET A 189 17.81 6.47 -26.23
N GLN A 190 18.40 5.51 -26.93
CA GLN A 190 18.31 5.39 -28.37
C GLN A 190 17.01 4.69 -28.75
N ALA A 191 16.28 5.32 -29.65
CA ALA A 191 15.05 4.82 -30.23
C ALA A 191 14.99 5.19 -31.71
N ASP A 192 14.51 4.26 -32.54
CA ASP A 192 14.36 4.51 -33.98
C ASP A 192 13.21 5.49 -34.27
N LYS A 193 12.22 5.57 -33.38
CA LYS A 193 11.04 6.44 -33.50
C LYS A 193 10.30 6.62 -32.17
N VAL A 194 9.57 7.72 -32.06
CA VAL A 194 8.54 7.96 -31.04
C VAL A 194 7.35 7.01 -31.25
N GLY A 195 6.75 6.51 -30.16
CA GLY A 195 5.56 5.67 -30.20
C GLY A 195 5.61 4.49 -29.21
N PRO A 196 4.68 3.51 -29.35
CA PRO A 196 4.69 2.30 -28.54
C PRO A 196 6.00 1.53 -28.69
N GLY A 197 6.57 1.09 -27.57
CA GLY A 197 7.84 0.36 -27.56
C GLY A 197 8.70 0.62 -26.32
N ILE A 198 9.80 -0.13 -26.26
CA ILE A 198 10.79 -0.07 -25.20
C ILE A 198 12.08 0.47 -25.81
N ALA A 199 12.68 1.49 -25.20
CA ALA A 199 13.98 2.02 -25.60
C ALA A 199 15.07 0.95 -25.47
N SER A 200 16.13 1.03 -26.27
CA SER A 200 17.20 0.02 -26.27
C SER A 200 17.75 -0.23 -24.86
N GLY A 201 17.81 -1.51 -24.45
CA GLY A 201 18.30 -1.95 -23.15
C GLY A 201 17.34 -1.75 -21.95
N TRP A 202 16.23 -1.02 -22.13
CA TRP A 202 15.19 -0.94 -21.10
C TRP A 202 14.36 -2.23 -21.07
N SER A 203 13.66 -2.46 -19.95
CA SER A 203 12.75 -3.62 -19.81
C SER A 203 11.54 -3.30 -18.95
N GLY A 204 10.38 -3.84 -19.31
CA GLY A 204 9.12 -3.65 -18.61
C GLY A 204 7.94 -4.18 -19.45
N PRO A 205 6.68 -3.88 -19.07
CA PRO A 205 5.50 -4.31 -19.82
C PRO A 205 5.40 -3.57 -21.16
N ALA A 206 5.80 -4.23 -22.26
CA ALA A 206 5.94 -3.62 -23.58
C ALA A 206 4.65 -2.95 -24.10
N ASP A 207 3.48 -3.49 -23.74
CA ASP A 207 2.16 -2.96 -24.08
C ASP A 207 1.82 -1.64 -23.36
N ARG A 208 2.61 -1.26 -22.36
CA ARG A 208 2.47 -0.04 -21.55
C ARG A 208 3.63 0.92 -21.69
N MET A 209 4.65 0.52 -22.43
CA MET A 209 5.84 1.32 -22.62
C MET A 209 5.74 2.05 -23.95
N SER A 210 6.06 3.33 -23.93
CA SER A 210 6.18 4.16 -25.12
C SER A 210 7.38 5.07 -25.00
N ILE A 211 7.97 5.40 -26.14
CA ILE A 211 9.07 6.34 -26.24
C ILE A 211 8.49 7.67 -26.68
N GLU A 212 8.77 8.74 -25.94
CA GLU A 212 8.33 10.10 -26.23
C GLU A 212 9.54 11.03 -26.36
N LEU A 213 9.33 12.25 -26.86
CA LEU A 213 10.33 13.30 -26.77
C LEU A 213 10.02 14.20 -25.57
N ASN A 214 11.03 14.52 -24.78
CA ASN A 214 10.94 15.61 -23.81
C ASN A 214 10.96 16.97 -24.53
N LYS A 215 10.81 18.07 -23.76
CA LYS A 215 10.77 19.43 -24.31
C LYS A 215 12.04 19.84 -25.05
N GLU A 216 13.16 19.20 -24.75
CA GLU A 216 14.44 19.45 -25.43
C GLU A 216 14.64 18.54 -26.66
N GLY A 217 13.62 17.78 -27.08
CA GLY A 217 13.69 16.91 -28.25
C GLY A 217 14.50 15.63 -28.02
N ARG A 218 14.75 15.24 -26.77
CA ARG A 218 15.44 13.98 -26.42
C ARG A 218 14.46 12.90 -26.03
N TYR A 219 14.81 11.65 -26.29
CA TYR A 219 13.95 10.52 -25.96
C TYR A 219 13.78 10.33 -24.46
N CYS A 220 12.55 10.04 -24.05
CA CYS A 220 12.20 9.61 -22.71
C CYS A 220 11.38 8.32 -22.75
N GLN A 221 11.56 7.47 -21.73
CA GLN A 221 10.83 6.23 -21.60
C GLN A 221 9.61 6.54 -20.74
N ARG A 222 8.43 6.44 -21.36
CA ARG A 222 7.15 6.54 -20.66
C ARG A 222 6.63 5.15 -20.32
N LEU A 223 6.09 5.03 -19.13
CA LEU A 223 5.31 3.90 -18.63
C LEU A 223 3.88 4.38 -18.38
N ASP A 224 2.91 3.75 -19.04
CA ASP A 224 1.49 3.90 -18.76
C ASP A 224 1.11 3.10 -17.51
N THR A 225 0.76 3.85 -16.48
CA THR A 225 0.44 3.33 -15.13
C THR A 225 -1.07 3.22 -14.92
N ARG A 226 -1.88 3.52 -15.95
CA ARG A 226 -3.32 3.28 -15.92
C ARG A 226 -3.56 1.79 -15.82
N ILE A 227 -4.38 1.38 -14.86
CA ILE A 227 -4.94 0.01 -14.87
C ILE A 227 -5.63 -0.19 -16.22
N SER A 228 -5.45 -1.35 -16.84
CA SER A 228 -6.12 -1.71 -18.07
C SER A 228 -7.17 -2.80 -17.82
N GLY A 229 -8.04 -3.03 -18.80
CA GLY A 229 -8.99 -4.15 -18.71
C GLY A 229 -8.28 -5.50 -18.68
N SER A 230 -7.08 -5.63 -19.25
CA SER A 230 -6.28 -6.86 -19.18
C SER A 230 -5.69 -7.10 -17.79
N ASP A 231 -5.36 -6.05 -17.03
CA ASP A 231 -4.88 -6.18 -15.65
C ASP A 231 -5.92 -6.82 -14.73
N LEU A 232 -7.18 -6.38 -14.83
CA LEU A 232 -8.26 -6.91 -14.00
C LEU A 232 -8.79 -8.24 -14.49
N ARG A 233 -8.72 -8.50 -15.80
CA ARG A 233 -9.12 -9.79 -16.38
C ARG A 233 -8.04 -10.87 -16.22
N GLY A 234 -6.77 -10.50 -16.05
CA GLY A 234 -5.66 -11.45 -16.13
C GLY A 234 -5.70 -12.22 -17.45
N SER A 235 -5.61 -13.56 -17.39
CA SER A 235 -5.69 -14.46 -18.55
C SER A 235 -7.11 -14.91 -18.92
N LEU A 236 -8.15 -14.33 -18.32
CA LEU A 236 -9.52 -14.83 -18.48
C LEU A 236 -10.09 -14.55 -19.86
N ARG A 237 -10.73 -15.57 -20.43
CA ARG A 237 -11.58 -15.41 -21.60
C ARG A 237 -12.96 -14.91 -21.18
N GLN A 238 -13.68 -14.29 -22.10
CA GLN A 238 -15.03 -13.75 -21.87
C GLN A 238 -16.02 -14.82 -21.38
N GLU A 239 -15.82 -16.08 -21.76
CA GLU A 239 -16.59 -17.24 -21.32
C GLU A 239 -16.29 -17.66 -19.86
N ASP A 240 -15.11 -17.34 -19.34
CA ASP A 240 -14.71 -17.67 -17.96
C ASP A 240 -15.35 -16.72 -16.93
N TYR A 241 -15.89 -15.58 -17.38
CA TYR A 241 -16.49 -14.55 -16.54
C TYR A 241 -17.62 -15.10 -15.68
N PHE A 242 -18.33 -16.13 -16.13
CA PHE A 242 -19.43 -16.76 -15.39
C PHE A 242 -18.95 -17.41 -14.08
N ASN A 243 -17.77 -18.03 -14.08
CA ASN A 243 -17.24 -18.82 -12.96
C ASN A 243 -16.15 -18.11 -12.16
N TYR A 244 -15.74 -16.92 -12.58
CA TYR A 244 -14.54 -16.31 -12.01
C TYR A 244 -14.84 -15.47 -10.76
N PRO A 245 -14.15 -15.73 -9.64
CA PRO A 245 -14.19 -14.87 -8.46
C PRO A 245 -13.40 -13.58 -8.75
N ILE A 246 -14.06 -12.60 -9.36
CA ILE A 246 -13.47 -11.27 -9.63
C ILE A 246 -12.90 -10.67 -8.33
N ALA A 247 -13.55 -10.94 -7.19
CA ALA A 247 -13.16 -10.44 -5.88
C ALA A 247 -11.76 -10.88 -5.39
N SER A 248 -11.18 -11.98 -5.92
CA SER A 248 -9.81 -12.41 -5.57
C SER A 248 -8.75 -11.97 -6.58
N ALA A 249 -9.14 -11.50 -7.77
CA ALA A 249 -8.24 -11.23 -8.89
C ALA A 249 -7.99 -9.76 -9.17
N VAL A 250 -8.83 -8.86 -8.63
CA VAL A 250 -8.38 -7.49 -8.37
C VAL A 250 -7.43 -7.56 -7.17
N GLY A 251 -6.22 -8.08 -7.43
CA GLY A 251 -5.16 -8.13 -6.45
C GLY A 251 -4.84 -6.73 -5.95
N GLN A 252 -4.04 -6.65 -4.89
CA GLN A 252 -3.40 -5.39 -4.50
C GLN A 252 -2.87 -4.70 -5.76
N ALA A 253 -3.06 -3.38 -5.80
CA ALA A 253 -2.80 -2.59 -6.98
C ALA A 253 -1.46 -2.98 -7.63
N ILE A 254 -1.51 -3.34 -8.91
CA ILE A 254 -0.41 -4.03 -9.59
C ILE A 254 0.80 -3.10 -9.57
N ALA A 255 1.89 -3.57 -8.97
CA ALA A 255 3.17 -2.89 -9.06
C ALA A 255 3.64 -2.95 -10.52
N LEU A 256 3.51 -1.83 -11.22
CA LEU A 256 4.04 -1.65 -12.56
C LEU A 256 5.45 -1.07 -12.42
N GLY A 257 6.34 -1.47 -13.32
CA GLY A 257 7.66 -0.88 -13.35
C GLY A 257 8.36 -1.06 -14.66
N MET A 258 9.32 -0.17 -14.88
CA MET A 258 10.29 -0.26 -15.95
C MET A 258 11.67 -0.22 -15.34
N ASN A 259 12.61 -0.90 -15.97
CA ASN A 259 13.97 -0.96 -15.51
C ASN A 259 14.89 -0.36 -16.57
N ALA A 260 15.81 0.47 -16.10
CA ALA A 260 16.93 0.90 -16.92
C ALA A 260 17.82 -0.32 -17.28
N PRO A 261 18.64 -0.20 -18.34
CA PRO A 261 19.75 -1.11 -18.55
C PRO A 261 20.60 -1.19 -17.28
N ALA A 262 21.11 -2.37 -16.99
CA ALA A 262 22.08 -2.49 -15.92
C ALA A 262 23.39 -1.83 -16.33
N PHE A 263 24.12 -1.29 -15.35
CA PHE A 263 25.35 -0.55 -15.56
C PHE A 263 26.45 -1.09 -14.65
N ALA A 264 27.67 -1.10 -15.16
CA ALA A 264 28.83 -1.49 -14.39
C ALA A 264 29.05 -0.52 -13.21
N VAL A 265 29.42 -1.07 -12.07
CA VAL A 265 29.81 -0.30 -10.89
C VAL A 265 31.19 -0.70 -10.43
N GLU A 266 31.99 0.29 -10.00
CA GLU A 266 33.24 0.00 -9.33
C GLU A 266 32.93 -0.40 -7.87
N PRO A 267 33.43 -1.55 -7.38
CA PRO A 267 33.15 -2.01 -6.03
C PRO A 267 33.64 -1.00 -4.96
N GLY A 268 32.81 -0.72 -3.95
CA GLY A 268 33.15 0.19 -2.86
C GLY A 268 33.37 1.66 -3.27
N ALA A 269 32.90 2.06 -4.44
CA ALA A 269 33.01 3.43 -4.93
C ALA A 269 31.71 4.22 -4.67
N THR A 270 31.85 5.47 -4.26
CA THR A 270 30.72 6.40 -4.16
C THR A 270 30.29 6.85 -5.56
N GLN A 271 29.02 6.65 -5.87
CA GLN A 271 28.40 7.01 -7.14
C GLN A 271 27.35 8.09 -6.91
N GLU A 272 27.28 9.04 -7.83
CA GLU A 272 26.13 9.92 -8.02
C GLU A 272 25.25 9.30 -9.11
N ILE A 273 24.04 8.93 -8.71
CA ILE A 273 22.98 8.47 -9.60
C ILE A 273 22.02 9.64 -9.78
N SER A 274 21.86 10.11 -11.02
CA SER A 274 20.93 11.18 -11.34
C SER A 274 19.99 10.74 -12.46
N PHE A 275 18.71 11.10 -12.37
CA PHE A 275 17.75 10.91 -13.44
C PHE A 275 16.70 12.02 -13.38
N ARG A 276 16.07 12.31 -14.53
CA ARG A 276 14.87 13.13 -14.57
C ARG A 276 13.67 12.20 -14.61
N ALA A 277 12.63 12.59 -13.89
CA ALA A 277 11.35 11.93 -13.98
C ALA A 277 10.24 12.98 -14.07
N ARG A 278 9.11 12.59 -14.62
CA ARG A 278 7.86 13.37 -14.64
C ARG A 278 6.72 12.41 -14.38
N ALA A 279 5.75 12.84 -13.59
CA ALA A 279 4.59 12.02 -13.29
C ALA A 279 3.27 12.75 -13.56
N ASN A 280 2.34 12.01 -14.14
CA ASN A 280 0.94 12.39 -14.20
C ASN A 280 0.14 11.36 -13.43
N GLN A 281 -0.47 11.74 -12.30
CA GLN A 281 -1.39 10.90 -11.50
C GLN A 281 -0.87 9.49 -11.21
N ILE A 282 0.33 9.37 -10.62
CA ILE A 282 0.88 8.06 -10.20
C ILE A 282 0.71 7.82 -8.70
N ARG A 283 0.75 6.55 -8.29
CA ARG A 283 0.65 6.13 -6.89
C ARG A 283 1.85 5.26 -6.49
N ASP A 284 2.31 5.41 -5.26
CA ASP A 284 3.44 4.75 -4.60
C ASP A 284 4.68 4.64 -5.49
N PHE A 285 5.06 5.75 -6.14
CA PHE A 285 6.26 5.77 -6.96
C PHE A 285 7.51 5.64 -6.09
N ILE A 286 8.31 4.64 -6.41
CA ILE A 286 9.58 4.32 -5.77
C ILE A 286 10.63 4.04 -6.83
N VAL A 287 11.88 4.33 -6.50
CA VAL A 287 13.03 3.96 -7.33
C VAL A 287 13.85 2.95 -6.55
N GLU A 288 13.98 1.74 -7.09
CA GLU A 288 14.78 0.68 -6.51
C GLU A 288 16.15 0.63 -7.18
N LEU A 289 17.21 0.67 -6.39
CA LEU A 289 18.56 0.33 -6.80
C LEU A 289 18.90 -1.07 -6.32
N ARG A 290 19.39 -1.91 -7.23
CA ARG A 290 19.83 -3.28 -6.95
C ARG A 290 21.27 -3.46 -7.39
N TYR A 291 22.09 -4.08 -6.56
CA TYR A 291 23.47 -4.45 -6.90
C TYR A 291 23.56 -5.93 -7.25
N PHE A 292 24.54 -6.27 -8.08
CA PHE A 292 24.85 -7.63 -8.51
C PHE A 292 26.35 -7.90 -8.33
N ASP A 293 26.68 -9.13 -7.93
CA ASP A 293 28.06 -9.61 -7.82
C ASP A 293 28.66 -9.93 -9.21
N GLN A 294 29.94 -10.30 -9.22
CA GLN A 294 30.66 -10.66 -10.45
C GLN A 294 30.07 -11.85 -11.22
N GLN A 295 29.20 -12.65 -10.58
CA GLN A 295 28.48 -13.77 -11.20
C GLN A 295 27.07 -13.35 -11.66
N GLY A 296 26.71 -12.07 -11.57
CA GLY A 296 25.40 -11.53 -11.93
C GLY A 296 24.31 -11.88 -10.92
N ARG A 297 24.66 -12.33 -9.71
CA ARG A 297 23.68 -12.64 -8.65
C ARG A 297 23.37 -11.39 -7.86
N MET A 298 22.08 -11.14 -7.64
CA MET A 298 21.60 -10.03 -6.83
C MET A 298 22.02 -10.22 -5.37
N PHE A 299 22.49 -9.16 -4.71
CA PHE A 299 22.76 -9.20 -3.27
C PHE A 299 21.45 -9.48 -2.51
N ASP A 300 21.50 -10.36 -1.52
CA ASP A 300 20.35 -10.73 -0.68
C ASP A 300 20.55 -10.32 0.78
N ILE A 301 19.55 -10.52 1.63
CA ILE A 301 19.65 -10.21 3.06
C ILE A 301 20.78 -10.99 3.77
N ASN A 302 21.19 -12.16 3.25
CA ASN A 302 22.25 -12.97 3.84
C ASN A 302 23.64 -12.37 3.58
N SER A 303 23.78 -11.58 2.51
CA SER A 303 25.01 -10.84 2.19
C SER A 303 25.30 -9.69 3.19
N GLY A 304 24.34 -9.34 4.04
CA GLY A 304 24.42 -8.17 4.92
C GLY A 304 24.16 -6.83 4.22
N VAL A 305 23.93 -6.86 2.90
CA VAL A 305 23.51 -5.70 2.11
C VAL A 305 21.99 -5.76 1.92
N ALA A 306 21.31 -4.61 2.02
CA ALA A 306 19.89 -4.56 1.69
C ALA A 306 19.69 -4.95 0.21
N PRO A 307 18.86 -5.95 -0.11
CA PRO A 307 18.68 -6.43 -1.49
C PRO A 307 18.12 -5.37 -2.44
N ILE A 308 17.45 -4.37 -1.87
CA ILE A 308 16.80 -3.27 -2.56
C ILE A 308 17.06 -1.99 -1.76
N ILE A 309 17.55 -0.95 -2.43
CA ILE A 309 17.74 0.38 -1.85
C ILE A 309 16.74 1.33 -2.50
N PHE A 310 15.90 1.98 -1.70
CA PHE A 310 14.88 2.89 -2.20
C PHE A 310 15.40 4.33 -2.33
N LEU A 311 15.63 4.79 -3.55
CA LEU A 311 16.10 6.15 -3.82
C LEU A 311 14.92 7.13 -3.79
N GLY A 312 15.07 8.27 -3.11
CA GLY A 312 14.15 9.42 -3.24
C GLY A 312 12.82 9.31 -2.48
N GLY A 313 12.58 8.25 -1.71
CA GLY A 313 11.34 8.03 -0.95
C GLY A 313 10.13 7.71 -1.84
N VAL A 314 8.97 7.47 -1.19
CA VAL A 314 7.70 7.21 -1.89
C VAL A 314 7.08 8.53 -2.36
N ARG A 315 6.62 8.59 -3.62
CA ARG A 315 5.97 9.78 -4.19
C ARG A 315 4.63 9.47 -4.86
N ASN A 316 3.70 10.41 -4.74
CA ASN A 316 2.33 10.29 -5.26
C ASN A 316 1.94 11.53 -6.09
N GLY A 317 0.89 11.37 -6.90
CA GLY A 317 0.19 12.47 -7.57
C GLY A 317 0.81 12.90 -8.90
N ARG A 318 0.61 14.19 -9.22
CA ARG A 318 1.10 14.84 -10.43
C ARG A 318 2.22 15.80 -10.07
N TRP A 319 3.33 15.73 -10.79
CA TRP A 319 4.45 16.65 -10.62
C TRP A 319 5.16 16.86 -11.95
N SER A 320 5.65 18.09 -12.15
CA SER A 320 6.44 18.50 -13.31
C SER A 320 7.76 17.74 -13.37
N THR A 321 8.58 17.95 -14.40
CA THR A 321 9.87 17.27 -14.47
C THR A 321 10.74 17.66 -13.29
N GLN A 322 11.22 16.66 -12.57
CA GLN A 322 12.14 16.84 -11.44
C GLN A 322 13.38 15.99 -11.67
N ARG A 323 14.53 16.50 -11.22
CA ARG A 323 15.77 15.73 -11.19
C ARG A 323 15.95 15.12 -9.81
N CYS A 324 16.05 13.80 -9.74
CA CYS A 324 16.50 13.11 -8.55
C CYS A 324 18.01 12.94 -8.63
N VAL A 325 18.73 13.34 -7.59
CA VAL A 325 20.16 13.08 -7.43
C VAL A 325 20.37 12.30 -6.14
N SER A 326 20.99 11.13 -6.25
CA SER A 326 21.29 10.27 -5.10
C SER A 326 22.78 9.96 -5.05
N ARG A 327 23.37 9.98 -3.86
CA ARG A 327 24.78 9.61 -3.65
C ARG A 327 24.89 8.37 -2.79
N ILE A 328 25.53 7.33 -3.30
CA ILE A 328 25.57 6.03 -2.65
C ILE A 328 26.89 5.30 -2.92
N THR A 329 27.42 4.59 -1.92
CA THR A 329 28.59 3.73 -2.09
C THR A 329 28.14 2.31 -2.42
N SER A 330 28.65 1.77 -3.52
CA SER A 330 28.38 0.37 -3.91
C SER A 330 28.96 -0.61 -2.88
N PRO A 331 28.38 -1.81 -2.75
CA PRO A 331 29.02 -2.91 -2.04
C PRO A 331 30.43 -3.18 -2.58
N VAL A 332 31.34 -3.57 -1.70
CA VAL A 332 32.77 -3.83 -2.01
C VAL A 332 33.03 -5.01 -2.94
N THR A 333 32.00 -5.79 -3.25
CA THR A 333 32.05 -6.91 -4.20
C THR A 333 31.07 -6.74 -5.36
N ALA A 334 30.36 -5.61 -5.47
CA ALA A 334 29.43 -5.36 -6.56
C ALA A 334 30.17 -5.03 -7.85
N SER A 335 29.76 -5.64 -8.96
CA SER A 335 30.28 -5.33 -10.30
C SER A 335 29.27 -4.64 -11.19
N GLU A 336 27.97 -4.79 -10.89
CA GLU A 336 26.88 -4.23 -11.68
C GLU A 336 25.75 -3.72 -10.77
N ALA A 337 24.99 -2.75 -11.25
CA ALA A 337 23.77 -2.28 -10.61
C ALA A 337 22.65 -2.02 -11.62
N LYS A 338 21.40 -2.03 -11.15
CA LYS A 338 20.21 -1.80 -11.96
C LYS A 338 19.21 -0.92 -11.22
N LEU A 339 18.64 0.04 -11.94
CA LEU A 339 17.54 0.87 -11.47
C LEU A 339 16.20 0.31 -11.93
N SER A 340 15.25 0.21 -11.00
CA SER A 340 13.83 -0.08 -11.28
C SER A 340 13.01 1.13 -10.87
N PHE A 341 12.20 1.64 -11.79
CA PHE A 341 11.22 2.68 -11.54
C PHE A 341 9.87 2.01 -11.39
N ARG A 342 9.32 1.99 -10.18
CA ARG A 342 8.10 1.26 -9.86
C ARG A 342 7.04 2.20 -9.31
N CYS A 343 5.80 1.89 -9.62
CA CYS A 343 4.64 2.56 -9.06
C CYS A 343 3.48 1.57 -8.98
N THR A 344 2.58 1.82 -8.05
CA THR A 344 1.28 1.18 -8.02
C THR A 344 0.46 1.67 -9.22
N ALA A 345 -0.18 0.75 -9.95
CA ALA A 345 -1.12 1.10 -11.02
C ALA A 345 -2.21 2.02 -10.44
N GLY A 346 -2.29 3.25 -10.94
CA GLY A 346 -2.97 4.34 -10.23
C GLY A 346 -3.50 5.47 -11.11
N GLY A 347 -3.17 5.49 -12.41
CA GLY A 347 -4.03 6.18 -13.37
C GLY A 347 -3.45 7.19 -14.34
N GLY A 348 -2.14 7.36 -14.40
CA GLY A 348 -1.58 8.18 -15.47
C GLY A 348 -0.29 7.59 -16.00
N SER A 349 0.79 8.36 -15.98
CA SER A 349 2.04 7.89 -16.56
C SER A 349 3.26 8.41 -15.83
N LEU A 350 4.32 7.63 -15.91
CA LEU A 350 5.65 7.97 -15.45
C LEU A 350 6.57 8.08 -16.66
N SER A 351 7.20 9.22 -16.87
CA SER A 351 8.28 9.40 -17.85
C SER A 351 9.61 9.48 -17.10
N VAL A 352 10.63 8.78 -17.58
CA VAL A 352 12.00 8.86 -17.05
C VAL A 352 12.96 9.11 -18.21
N ASP A 353 13.93 10.01 -18.01
CA ASP A 353 15.05 10.24 -18.91
C ASP A 353 16.33 10.65 -18.16
N GLU A 354 17.41 10.88 -18.91
CA GLU A 354 18.72 11.32 -18.39
C GLU A 354 19.25 10.49 -17.21
N VAL A 355 19.09 9.16 -17.26
CA VAL A 355 19.67 8.28 -16.25
C VAL A 355 21.18 8.31 -16.40
N THR A 356 21.86 8.91 -15.43
CA THR A 356 23.31 9.10 -15.39
C THR A 356 23.87 8.51 -14.11
N VAL A 357 25.04 7.90 -14.24
CA VAL A 357 25.80 7.36 -13.11
C VAL A 357 27.20 7.91 -13.22
N ARG A 358 27.69 8.54 -12.17
CA ARG A 358 29.04 9.13 -12.11
C ARG A 358 29.75 8.65 -10.87
N THR A 359 30.92 8.07 -11.03
CA THR A 359 31.77 7.76 -9.86
C THR A 359 32.35 9.06 -9.31
N LEU A 360 32.10 9.35 -8.04
CA LEU A 360 32.52 10.58 -7.38
C LEU A 360 33.88 10.41 -6.68
N ILE A 361 34.61 11.53 -6.62
CA ILE A 361 35.73 11.71 -5.69
C ILE A 361 35.15 12.20 -4.35
N SER A 362 34.43 11.31 -3.67
CA SER A 362 33.77 11.60 -2.40
C SER A 362 34.11 10.54 -1.35
N PRO A 363 34.01 10.86 -0.05
CA PRO A 363 34.04 9.84 0.99
C PRO A 363 32.93 8.80 0.78
N PRO A 364 33.11 7.57 1.27
CA PRO A 364 32.03 6.60 1.39
C PRO A 364 30.78 7.19 2.07
N VAL A 365 29.62 6.92 1.50
CA VAL A 365 28.32 7.26 2.07
C VAL A 365 27.74 5.99 2.66
N HIS A 366 27.51 6.00 3.97
CA HIS A 366 26.92 4.85 4.66
C HIS A 366 25.55 4.51 4.02
N PRO A 367 25.23 3.23 3.74
CA PRO A 367 23.99 2.83 3.06
C PRO A 367 22.70 3.23 3.78
N ALA A 368 22.75 3.52 5.08
CA ALA A 368 21.61 4.07 5.83
C ALA A 368 21.53 5.61 5.82
N LEU A 369 22.54 6.29 5.29
CA LEU A 369 22.69 7.75 5.30
C LEU A 369 22.79 8.34 3.88
N PHE A 370 22.41 7.59 2.85
CA PHE A 370 22.38 8.16 1.50
C PHE A 370 21.38 9.30 1.43
N THR A 371 21.76 10.33 0.68
CA THR A 371 20.89 11.47 0.41
C THR A 371 20.31 11.31 -0.98
N ALA A 372 19.00 11.44 -1.10
CA ALA A 372 18.32 11.60 -2.36
C ALA A 372 17.60 12.95 -2.36
N GLU A 373 18.00 13.82 -3.27
CA GLU A 373 17.46 15.17 -3.41
C GLU A 373 16.63 15.26 -4.68
N TRP A 374 15.42 15.81 -4.55
CA TRP A 374 14.55 16.11 -5.66
C TRP A 374 14.59 17.60 -5.97
N LEU A 375 15.16 17.94 -7.11
CA LEU A 375 15.28 19.32 -7.58
C LEU A 375 14.19 19.58 -8.62
N ALA A 376 13.28 20.50 -8.31
CA ALA A 376 12.38 21.05 -9.31
C ALA A 376 13.20 21.83 -10.35
N LEU A 377 13.02 21.53 -11.63
CA LEU A 377 13.69 22.26 -12.69
C LEU A 377 12.92 23.56 -12.94
N THR A 378 13.47 24.68 -12.43
CA THR A 378 12.84 26.01 -12.33
C THR A 378 12.45 26.67 -13.65
N GLU A 379 12.86 26.11 -14.79
CA GLU A 379 12.46 26.60 -16.12
C GLU A 379 11.10 26.04 -16.57
N GLU A 380 10.54 25.06 -15.86
CA GLU A 380 9.17 24.59 -16.08
C GLU A 380 8.14 25.42 -15.29
N ASN A 381 8.19 26.75 -15.41
CA ASN A 381 7.13 27.64 -14.93
C ASN A 381 5.83 27.34 -15.72
N THR A 382 5.05 26.40 -15.21
CA THR A 382 3.60 26.49 -14.91
C THR A 382 2.75 27.46 -15.74
N GLN A 383 2.86 27.45 -17.07
CA GLN A 383 1.69 27.69 -17.91
C GLN A 383 1.14 26.32 -18.29
N GLU A 384 0.11 25.89 -17.56
CA GLU A 384 -1.14 25.24 -18.01
C GLU A 384 -1.20 24.42 -19.32
N GLU A 385 -0.10 23.89 -19.86
CA GLU A 385 -0.13 23.17 -21.15
C GLU A 385 -0.83 21.81 -21.08
N ASP A 386 -1.19 21.33 -19.89
CA ASP A 386 -2.24 20.32 -19.74
C ASP A 386 -3.22 20.72 -18.61
N ALA A 387 -3.85 21.89 -18.71
CA ALA A 387 -5.30 21.84 -18.48
C ALA A 387 -5.79 20.80 -19.50
N PRO A 388 -6.44 19.68 -19.07
CA PRO A 388 -6.89 18.66 -20.00
C PRO A 388 -7.56 19.38 -21.15
N SER A 389 -6.97 19.26 -22.35
CA SER A 389 -7.42 19.96 -23.55
C SER A 389 -8.94 19.91 -23.53
N ALA A 390 -9.58 21.10 -23.51
CA ALA A 390 -11.00 21.25 -23.22
C ALA A 390 -11.73 20.07 -23.87
N PRO A 391 -12.38 19.21 -23.06
CA PRO A 391 -12.70 17.83 -23.45
C PRO A 391 -13.21 17.85 -24.87
N THR A 392 -12.49 17.19 -25.78
CA THR A 392 -12.83 17.14 -27.22
C THR A 392 -14.34 17.04 -27.29
N PRO A 393 -15.05 18.01 -27.94
CA PRO A 393 -16.45 18.28 -27.72
C PRO A 393 -17.17 16.95 -27.57
N GLN A 394 -17.54 16.65 -26.31
CA GLN A 394 -17.96 15.32 -25.89
C GLN A 394 -18.92 14.84 -26.96
N GLN A 395 -18.66 13.67 -27.57
CA GLN A 395 -19.64 13.04 -28.43
C GLN A 395 -20.94 13.06 -27.64
N ARG A 396 -21.86 13.96 -28.01
CA ARG A 396 -23.10 14.12 -27.26
C ARG A 396 -23.75 12.76 -27.33
N ARG A 397 -23.91 12.14 -26.18
CA ARG A 397 -24.68 10.90 -26.07
C ARG A 397 -26.02 11.18 -26.71
N VAL A 398 -26.27 10.52 -27.83
CA VAL A 398 -27.56 10.62 -28.50
C VAL A 398 -28.49 9.75 -27.70
N ILE A 399 -29.26 10.37 -26.81
CA ILE A 399 -30.36 9.69 -26.14
C ILE A 399 -31.45 9.54 -27.21
N PRO A 400 -31.89 8.32 -27.53
CA PRO A 400 -33.08 8.14 -28.34
C PRO A 400 -34.23 8.89 -27.66
N ALA A 401 -35.04 9.62 -28.43
CA ALA A 401 -36.25 10.22 -27.87
C ALA A 401 -37.07 9.12 -27.20
N ALA A 402 -37.46 9.33 -25.93
CA ALA A 402 -38.20 8.35 -25.16
C ALA A 402 -39.48 7.95 -25.92
N SER A 403 -39.58 6.69 -26.34
CA SER A 403 -40.85 6.14 -26.78
C SER A 403 -41.72 5.94 -25.54
N VAL A 404 -42.86 6.65 -25.50
CA VAL A 404 -43.86 6.44 -24.46
C VAL A 404 -44.69 5.23 -24.88
N ASP A 405 -44.14 4.04 -24.67
CA ASP A 405 -44.92 2.82 -24.80
C ASP A 405 -45.95 2.79 -23.65
N PRO A 406 -47.20 2.36 -23.90
CA PRO A 406 -48.19 2.24 -22.84
C PRO A 406 -47.70 1.26 -21.77
N LEU A 407 -47.69 1.72 -20.52
CA LEU A 407 -47.28 0.91 -19.37
C LEU A 407 -48.23 -0.29 -19.21
N PRO A 408 -47.71 -1.52 -19.02
CA PRO A 408 -48.57 -2.68 -18.85
C PRO A 408 -49.23 -2.65 -17.47
N LEU A 409 -50.50 -3.08 -17.40
CA LEU A 409 -51.25 -3.17 -16.13
C LEU A 409 -50.69 -4.26 -15.19
N HIS A 410 -50.06 -5.29 -15.76
CA HIS A 410 -49.42 -6.39 -15.04
C HIS A 410 -48.03 -6.61 -15.62
N PRO A 411 -47.05 -7.10 -14.82
CA PRO A 411 -45.77 -7.47 -15.36
C PRO A 411 -45.92 -8.51 -16.46
N GLN A 412 -45.10 -8.39 -17.50
CA GLN A 412 -45.09 -9.34 -18.61
C GLN A 412 -43.72 -10.02 -18.67
N VAL A 413 -43.72 -11.32 -18.92
CA VAL A 413 -42.50 -12.09 -19.18
C VAL A 413 -42.60 -12.68 -20.57
N ILE A 414 -41.71 -12.24 -21.47
CA ILE A 414 -41.64 -12.71 -22.85
C ILE A 414 -40.43 -13.62 -22.96
N GLU A 415 -40.69 -14.88 -23.28
CA GLU A 415 -39.69 -15.93 -23.38
C GLU A 415 -39.40 -16.26 -24.86
N THR A 416 -38.12 -16.33 -25.20
CA THR A 416 -37.60 -16.82 -26.48
C THR A 416 -36.46 -17.80 -26.22
N SER A 417 -35.98 -18.48 -27.27
CA SER A 417 -34.81 -19.36 -27.18
C SER A 417 -33.50 -18.63 -26.83
N GLU A 418 -33.45 -17.32 -27.07
CA GLU A 418 -32.26 -16.48 -26.92
C GLU A 418 -32.35 -15.48 -25.78
N THR A 419 -33.55 -15.14 -25.32
CA THR A 419 -33.77 -14.10 -24.30
C THR A 419 -34.98 -14.38 -23.42
N LEU A 420 -34.94 -13.84 -22.21
CA LEU A 420 -36.08 -13.68 -21.31
C LEU A 420 -36.25 -12.18 -21.02
N THR A 421 -37.33 -11.59 -21.49
CA THR A 421 -37.62 -10.17 -21.26
C THR A 421 -38.68 -10.03 -20.17
N VAL A 422 -38.36 -9.32 -19.10
CA VAL A 422 -39.28 -8.93 -18.04
C VAL A 422 -39.65 -7.46 -18.22
N LEU A 423 -40.93 -7.16 -18.41
CA LEU A 423 -41.45 -5.80 -18.46
C LEU A 423 -42.29 -5.56 -17.19
N LEU A 424 -41.81 -4.67 -16.32
CA LEU A 424 -42.48 -4.32 -15.06
C LEU A 424 -43.56 -3.25 -15.28
N THR A 425 -44.48 -3.13 -14.33
CA THR A 425 -45.65 -2.22 -14.42
C THR A 425 -45.29 -0.74 -14.46
N ASN A 426 -44.09 -0.37 -14.02
CA ASN A 426 -43.58 1.00 -14.10
C ASN A 426 -42.74 1.27 -15.37
N GLY A 427 -42.70 0.33 -16.32
CA GLY A 427 -42.06 0.50 -17.62
C GLY A 427 -40.58 0.11 -17.65
N VAL A 428 -40.03 -0.39 -16.53
CA VAL A 428 -38.69 -0.96 -16.54
C VAL A 428 -38.70 -2.26 -17.34
N ARG A 429 -37.77 -2.36 -18.29
CA ARG A 429 -37.53 -3.55 -19.09
C ARG A 429 -36.20 -4.18 -18.70
N LEU A 430 -36.22 -5.46 -18.35
CA LEU A 430 -35.02 -6.26 -18.08
C LEU A 430 -34.92 -7.37 -19.12
N ARG A 431 -33.77 -7.51 -19.78
CA ARG A 431 -33.50 -8.59 -20.73
C ARG A 431 -32.40 -9.49 -20.20
N LEU A 432 -32.70 -10.76 -19.99
CA LEU A 432 -31.72 -11.78 -19.65
C LEU A 432 -31.35 -12.56 -20.90
N ARG A 433 -30.04 -12.76 -21.14
CA ARG A 433 -29.56 -13.58 -22.26
C ARG A 433 -29.71 -15.06 -21.94
N ARG A 434 -30.19 -15.83 -22.92
CA ARG A 434 -30.37 -17.28 -22.86
C ARG A 434 -29.73 -18.00 -24.02
N GLN A 435 -29.39 -19.27 -23.79
CA GLN A 435 -29.01 -20.23 -24.81
C GLN A 435 -29.76 -21.53 -24.50
N GLY A 436 -30.97 -21.65 -25.03
CA GLY A 436 -31.90 -22.73 -24.64
C GLY A 436 -32.35 -22.56 -23.18
N GLU A 437 -32.04 -23.55 -22.34
CA GLU A 437 -32.32 -23.47 -20.90
C GLU A 437 -31.28 -22.65 -20.13
N LYS A 438 -30.06 -22.48 -20.65
CA LYS A 438 -28.99 -21.78 -19.93
C LYS A 438 -29.28 -20.28 -19.89
N VAL A 439 -29.24 -19.68 -18.69
CA VAL A 439 -29.33 -18.24 -18.45
C VAL A 439 -27.93 -17.71 -18.18
N SER A 440 -27.46 -16.80 -19.04
CA SER A 440 -26.14 -16.17 -18.88
C SER A 440 -26.21 -14.96 -17.94
N GLY A 441 -27.40 -14.37 -17.76
CA GLY A 441 -27.67 -13.28 -16.83
C GLY A 441 -28.26 -12.05 -17.48
N LEU A 442 -28.29 -10.93 -16.75
CA LEU A 442 -28.83 -9.64 -17.24
C LEU A 442 -27.93 -9.07 -18.33
N GLU A 443 -28.49 -8.85 -19.51
CA GLU A 443 -27.83 -8.29 -20.70
C GLU A 443 -28.17 -6.81 -20.89
N GLU A 444 -29.44 -6.45 -20.68
CA GLU A 444 -29.94 -5.10 -20.91
C GLU A 444 -30.95 -4.74 -19.82
N VAL A 445 -30.90 -3.50 -19.36
CA VAL A 445 -31.90 -2.92 -18.47
C VAL A 445 -32.19 -1.51 -18.94
N SER A 446 -33.46 -1.18 -19.15
CA SER A 446 -33.85 0.13 -19.66
C SER A 446 -35.19 0.62 -19.10
N LEU A 447 -35.37 1.93 -19.14
CA LEU A 447 -36.61 2.62 -18.82
C LEU A 447 -36.79 3.78 -19.80
N ASN A 448 -37.93 3.82 -20.49
CA ASN A 448 -38.25 4.89 -21.46
C ASN A 448 -37.13 5.11 -22.51
N GLY A 449 -36.48 4.03 -22.96
CA GLY A 449 -35.37 4.08 -23.92
C GLY A 449 -34.00 4.45 -23.32
N VAL A 450 -33.91 4.82 -22.04
CA VAL A 450 -32.64 5.05 -21.34
C VAL A 450 -32.12 3.73 -20.81
N ASN A 451 -30.94 3.32 -21.26
CA ASN A 451 -30.26 2.14 -20.74
C ASN A 451 -29.60 2.43 -19.39
N PHE A 452 -29.72 1.50 -18.45
CA PHE A 452 -29.05 1.52 -17.14
C PHE A 452 -27.84 0.59 -17.10
N ARG A 453 -27.64 -0.21 -18.14
CA ARG A 453 -26.55 -1.17 -18.29
C ARG A 453 -25.96 -1.04 -19.68
N ASN A 454 -24.64 -1.12 -19.78
CA ASN A 454 -23.94 -1.19 -21.05
C ASN A 454 -24.33 -2.47 -21.82
N PRO A 455 -24.99 -2.37 -22.99
CA PRO A 455 -25.39 -3.54 -23.76
C PRO A 455 -24.20 -4.31 -24.37
N GLN A 456 -23.01 -3.71 -24.38
CA GLN A 456 -21.76 -4.38 -24.79
C GLN A 456 -21.09 -5.11 -23.61
N ALA A 457 -21.50 -4.85 -22.37
CA ALA A 457 -20.99 -5.58 -21.23
C ALA A 457 -21.47 -7.05 -21.29
N PRO A 458 -20.63 -8.02 -20.90
CA PRO A 458 -21.06 -9.41 -20.80
C PRO A 458 -22.30 -9.54 -19.90
N PRO A 459 -23.25 -10.44 -20.21
CA PRO A 459 -24.35 -10.73 -19.31
C PRO A 459 -23.82 -11.20 -17.95
N ALA A 460 -24.41 -10.70 -16.86
CA ALA A 460 -23.97 -11.03 -15.51
C ALA A 460 -25.04 -11.79 -14.75
N ALA A 461 -24.68 -12.98 -14.28
CA ALA A 461 -25.42 -13.74 -13.28
C ALA A 461 -24.72 -13.66 -11.92
N PRO A 462 -25.48 -13.74 -10.81
CA PRO A 462 -24.88 -13.75 -9.48
C PRO A 462 -23.97 -14.97 -9.35
N LEU A 463 -22.82 -14.78 -8.70
CA LEU A 463 -21.93 -15.87 -8.35
C LEU A 463 -22.32 -16.40 -6.96
N ILE A 464 -22.44 -17.72 -6.84
CA ILE A 464 -22.74 -18.39 -5.58
C ILE A 464 -21.49 -19.15 -5.15
N GLU A 465 -21.08 -18.96 -3.90
CA GLU A 465 -20.00 -19.75 -3.30
C GLU A 465 -20.52 -20.52 -2.11
N THR A 466 -20.14 -21.79 -2.03
CA THR A 466 -20.56 -22.73 -0.98
C THR A 466 -19.35 -23.35 -0.27
N VAL A 467 -19.58 -23.86 0.95
CA VAL A 467 -18.54 -24.54 1.77
C VAL A 467 -17.97 -25.75 1.05
N GLU A 468 -18.82 -26.51 0.38
CA GLU A 468 -18.50 -27.74 -0.34
C GLU A 468 -17.71 -27.48 -1.63
N GLY A 469 -17.46 -26.21 -1.96
CA GLY A 469 -16.72 -25.80 -3.15
C GLY A 469 -17.55 -25.88 -4.41
N GLY A 470 -18.89 -25.80 -4.30
CA GLY A 470 -19.88 -25.87 -5.37
C GLY A 470 -19.52 -24.97 -6.56
N LYS A 471 -18.82 -25.54 -7.54
CA LYS A 471 -18.53 -24.89 -8.82
C LYS A 471 -19.72 -25.16 -9.74
N TYR A 472 -20.71 -24.29 -9.68
CA TYR A 472 -21.83 -24.35 -10.60
C TYR A 472 -21.34 -24.03 -12.02
N VAL A 473 -21.57 -24.93 -12.96
CA VAL A 473 -21.14 -24.80 -14.37
C VAL A 473 -22.23 -24.21 -15.25
N ALA A 474 -23.48 -24.21 -14.79
CA ALA A 474 -24.61 -23.62 -15.49
C ALA A 474 -25.69 -23.10 -14.53
N CYS A 475 -26.41 -22.06 -14.98
CA CYS A 475 -27.67 -21.60 -14.40
C CYS A 475 -28.77 -21.88 -15.42
N LEU A 476 -29.74 -22.71 -15.08
CA LEU A 476 -30.75 -23.24 -15.98
C LEU A 476 -32.12 -22.68 -15.62
N TYR A 477 -32.81 -22.08 -16.58
CA TYR A 477 -34.16 -21.56 -16.43
C TYR A 477 -35.17 -22.70 -16.26
N ARG A 478 -36.10 -22.53 -15.32
CA ARG A 478 -37.17 -23.50 -15.01
C ARG A 478 -38.58 -22.90 -15.08
N GLY A 479 -38.68 -21.60 -15.31
CA GLY A 479 -39.95 -20.88 -15.40
C GLY A 479 -39.90 -19.56 -14.65
N HIS A 480 -41.06 -18.94 -14.52
CA HIS A 480 -41.21 -17.70 -13.77
C HIS A 480 -42.55 -17.69 -13.02
N ALA A 481 -42.67 -16.75 -12.09
CA ALA A 481 -43.93 -16.43 -11.42
C ALA A 481 -44.11 -14.91 -11.39
N VAL A 482 -45.34 -14.45 -11.57
CA VAL A 482 -45.72 -13.03 -11.42
C VAL A 482 -46.52 -12.92 -10.13
N GLY A 483 -46.03 -12.13 -9.18
CA GLY A 483 -46.69 -11.86 -7.91
C GLY A 483 -47.80 -10.82 -8.04
N GLU A 484 -48.75 -10.85 -7.09
CA GLU A 484 -49.88 -9.93 -7.05
C GLU A 484 -49.46 -8.46 -6.92
N ARG A 485 -48.27 -8.21 -6.34
CA ARG A 485 -47.71 -6.87 -6.15
C ARG A 485 -46.93 -6.36 -7.36
N GLY A 486 -46.93 -7.12 -8.45
CA GLY A 486 -46.20 -6.80 -9.67
C GLY A 486 -44.73 -7.21 -9.65
N ASP A 487 -44.30 -7.99 -8.66
CA ASP A 487 -42.98 -8.62 -8.68
C ASP A 487 -42.95 -9.80 -9.66
N VAL A 488 -41.76 -10.10 -10.18
CA VAL A 488 -41.49 -11.20 -11.10
C VAL A 488 -40.35 -12.02 -10.53
N THR A 489 -40.61 -13.30 -10.28
CA THR A 489 -39.60 -14.26 -9.84
C THR A 489 -39.19 -15.14 -11.01
N ILE A 490 -37.94 -15.04 -11.46
CA ILE A 490 -37.34 -15.96 -12.43
C ILE A 490 -36.77 -17.15 -11.67
N LYS A 491 -37.31 -18.33 -11.91
CA LYS A 491 -36.90 -19.57 -11.25
C LYS A 491 -35.79 -20.23 -12.04
N THR A 492 -34.64 -20.40 -11.42
CA THR A 492 -33.49 -21.07 -12.02
C THR A 492 -32.96 -22.17 -11.12
N VAL A 493 -32.24 -23.13 -11.70
CA VAL A 493 -31.43 -24.10 -10.95
C VAL A 493 -29.97 -23.96 -11.35
N LEU A 494 -29.09 -24.02 -10.37
CA LEU A 494 -27.66 -24.04 -10.56
C LEU A 494 -27.21 -25.49 -10.64
N GLN A 495 -26.54 -25.84 -11.73
CA GLN A 495 -26.02 -27.18 -11.96
C GLN A 495 -24.52 -27.22 -11.68
N ASP A 496 -24.07 -28.11 -10.80
CA ASP A 496 -22.65 -28.35 -10.56
C ASP A 496 -22.01 -29.30 -11.59
N ALA A 497 -20.69 -29.46 -11.53
CA ALA A 497 -19.95 -30.32 -12.45
C ALA A 497 -20.30 -31.82 -12.37
N THR A 498 -20.95 -32.26 -11.28
CA THR A 498 -21.44 -33.63 -11.07
C THR A 498 -22.90 -33.83 -11.50
N GLY A 499 -23.58 -32.75 -11.89
CA GLY A 499 -24.99 -32.73 -12.24
C GLY A 499 -25.94 -32.47 -11.06
N GLY A 500 -25.41 -32.20 -9.87
CA GLY A 500 -26.19 -31.76 -8.71
C GLY A 500 -26.90 -30.44 -9.01
N LEU A 501 -28.11 -30.26 -8.46
CA LEU A 501 -28.98 -29.12 -8.72
C LEU A 501 -29.35 -28.40 -7.42
N ASP A 502 -29.17 -27.09 -7.41
CA ASP A 502 -29.62 -26.20 -6.34
C ASP A 502 -30.51 -25.10 -6.89
N ASP A 503 -31.50 -24.64 -6.11
CA ASP A 503 -32.44 -23.61 -6.57
C ASP A 503 -31.85 -22.20 -6.39
N LEU A 504 -32.05 -21.36 -7.40
CA LEU A 504 -31.77 -19.92 -7.36
C LEU A 504 -32.95 -19.15 -7.97
N ASP A 505 -33.65 -18.39 -7.13
CA ASP A 505 -34.70 -17.47 -7.58
C ASP A 505 -34.14 -16.06 -7.73
N TRP A 506 -34.47 -15.39 -8.84
CA TRP A 506 -34.15 -13.99 -9.09
C TRP A 506 -35.45 -13.20 -9.00
N ILE A 507 -35.54 -12.28 -8.05
CA ILE A 507 -36.78 -11.58 -7.74
C ILE A 507 -36.62 -10.12 -8.16
N PHE A 508 -37.43 -9.70 -9.14
CA PHE A 508 -37.49 -8.33 -9.63
C PHE A 508 -38.81 -7.68 -9.21
N ALA A 509 -38.78 -6.48 -8.64
CA ALA A 509 -40.01 -5.75 -8.30
C ALA A 509 -39.95 -4.31 -8.80
N PRO A 510 -41.04 -3.74 -9.34
CA PRO A 510 -41.08 -2.32 -9.70
C PRO A 510 -40.87 -1.49 -8.43
N HIS A 511 -40.07 -0.43 -8.53
CA HIS A 511 -39.83 0.47 -7.41
C HIS A 511 -39.83 1.92 -7.83
N GLU A 512 -40.44 2.75 -6.99
CA GLU A 512 -40.47 4.20 -7.15
C GLU A 512 -40.30 4.88 -5.79
N VAL A 513 -39.60 6.00 -5.78
CA VAL A 513 -39.38 6.80 -4.57
C VAL A 513 -39.23 8.26 -4.92
N LYS A 514 -39.64 9.15 -4.01
CA LYS A 514 -39.36 10.58 -4.10
C LYS A 514 -38.26 10.96 -3.12
N VAL A 515 -37.21 11.59 -3.62
CA VAL A 515 -36.10 12.14 -2.82
C VAL A 515 -36.02 13.62 -3.15
N ASP A 516 -36.25 14.48 -2.15
CA ASP A 516 -36.30 15.94 -2.33
C ASP A 516 -37.13 16.40 -3.56
N ASN A 517 -38.37 15.91 -3.64
CA ASN A 517 -39.31 16.16 -4.75
C ASN A 517 -38.91 15.61 -6.13
N LEU A 518 -37.73 15.02 -6.28
CA LEU A 518 -37.32 14.33 -7.50
C LEU A 518 -37.82 12.88 -7.47
N SER A 519 -38.55 12.48 -8.50
CA SER A 519 -39.03 11.10 -8.66
C SER A 519 -37.92 10.23 -9.23
N TYR A 520 -37.60 9.16 -8.51
CA TYR A 520 -36.73 8.10 -8.93
C TYR A 520 -37.57 6.86 -9.25
N ARG A 521 -37.39 6.30 -10.45
CA ARG A 521 -38.13 5.12 -10.93
C ARG A 521 -37.16 4.05 -11.40
N GLY A 522 -37.44 2.80 -11.05
CA GLY A 522 -36.62 1.68 -11.46
C GLY A 522 -37.13 0.38 -10.87
N PHE A 523 -36.25 -0.45 -10.34
CA PHE A 523 -36.65 -1.76 -9.83
C PHE A 523 -35.81 -2.17 -8.63
N ALA A 524 -36.30 -3.17 -7.90
CA ALA A 524 -35.56 -3.87 -6.86
C ALA A 524 -35.14 -5.24 -7.38
N VAL A 525 -33.93 -5.70 -7.04
CA VAL A 525 -33.44 -7.05 -7.31
C VAL A 525 -33.00 -7.73 -6.01
N SER A 526 -33.38 -8.99 -5.84
CA SER A 526 -32.86 -9.86 -4.78
C SER A 526 -32.75 -11.30 -5.26
N TYR A 527 -31.97 -12.10 -4.54
CA TYR A 527 -31.71 -13.49 -4.86
C TYR A 527 -32.08 -14.38 -3.68
N LYS A 528 -32.69 -15.53 -3.96
CA LYS A 528 -32.97 -16.56 -2.96
C LYS A 528 -32.38 -17.90 -3.40
N PHE A 529 -31.45 -18.40 -2.60
CA PHE A 529 -30.77 -19.67 -2.81
C PHE A 529 -31.33 -20.75 -1.87
N ARG A 530 -31.50 -21.97 -2.37
CA ARG A 530 -31.86 -23.16 -1.57
C ARG A 530 -31.12 -24.39 -2.08
N SER A 531 -30.56 -25.16 -1.17
CA SER A 531 -29.89 -26.43 -1.46
C SER A 531 -30.23 -27.49 -0.43
N GLY A 532 -30.24 -28.76 -0.87
CA GLY A 532 -30.33 -29.91 0.03
C GLY A 532 -28.98 -30.38 0.58
N SER A 533 -27.87 -29.98 -0.05
CA SER A 533 -26.54 -30.54 0.21
C SER A 533 -25.43 -29.50 0.38
N ASN A 534 -25.60 -28.30 -0.17
CA ASN A 534 -24.61 -27.24 -0.19
C ASN A 534 -24.97 -26.10 0.77
N HIS A 535 -23.96 -25.52 1.40
CA HIS A 535 -24.10 -24.43 2.35
C HIS A 535 -23.49 -23.16 1.76
N VAL A 536 -24.31 -22.17 1.45
CA VAL A 536 -23.87 -20.92 0.82
C VAL A 536 -23.12 -20.03 1.81
N LEU A 537 -21.93 -19.60 1.39
CA LEU A 537 -21.07 -18.65 2.08
C LEU A 537 -21.32 -17.22 1.58
N ARG A 538 -21.50 -17.05 0.27
CA ARG A 538 -21.83 -15.75 -0.31
C ARG A 538 -22.61 -15.84 -1.61
N ILE A 539 -23.40 -14.80 -1.86
CA ILE A 539 -24.04 -14.49 -3.14
C ILE A 539 -23.47 -13.16 -3.60
N VAL A 540 -22.88 -13.14 -4.78
CA VAL A 540 -22.17 -11.98 -5.33
C VAL A 540 -22.94 -11.44 -6.52
N ASP A 541 -23.55 -10.27 -6.37
CA ASP A 541 -24.16 -9.55 -7.48
C ASP A 541 -23.07 -8.84 -8.29
N ARG A 542 -22.92 -9.19 -9.57
CA ARG A 542 -21.82 -8.74 -10.45
C ARG A 542 -22.32 -7.83 -11.57
N ALA A 543 -23.30 -6.99 -11.27
CA ALA A 543 -23.90 -6.14 -12.28
C ALA A 543 -22.97 -4.97 -12.67
N THR A 544 -22.97 -4.64 -13.97
CA THR A 544 -22.48 -3.34 -14.43
C THR A 544 -23.69 -2.42 -14.59
N TRP A 545 -23.55 -1.18 -14.14
CA TRP A 545 -24.61 -0.18 -14.22
C TRP A 545 -24.04 1.09 -14.82
N GLU A 546 -24.48 1.44 -16.01
CA GLU A 546 -24.03 2.58 -16.77
C GLU A 546 -25.25 3.36 -17.25
N LEU A 547 -25.44 4.56 -16.70
CA LEU A 547 -26.47 5.49 -17.16
C LEU A 547 -26.20 5.76 -18.65
N GLY A 548 -27.22 5.65 -19.49
CA GLY A 548 -27.09 5.77 -20.95
C GLY A 548 -26.41 4.57 -21.63
N GLY A 549 -26.08 3.50 -20.92
CA GLY A 549 -25.47 2.29 -21.48
C GLY A 549 -24.00 2.44 -21.89
N THR A 550 -23.30 3.44 -21.37
CA THR A 550 -21.86 3.64 -21.58
C THR A 550 -21.28 4.29 -20.33
N PRO A 551 -20.01 4.03 -19.98
CA PRO A 551 -19.36 4.73 -18.88
C PRO A 551 -18.82 6.12 -19.30
N ILE A 552 -18.52 6.34 -20.59
CA ILE A 552 -17.86 7.57 -21.08
C ILE A 552 -18.78 8.80 -20.97
N GLY A 553 -18.45 9.75 -20.11
CA GLY A 553 -19.25 10.93 -19.79
C GLY A 553 -20.02 10.80 -18.47
N LEU A 554 -19.95 9.65 -17.79
CA LEU A 554 -20.53 9.49 -16.46
C LEU A 554 -19.65 10.11 -15.38
N THR A 555 -20.27 10.87 -14.48
CA THR A 555 -19.65 11.17 -13.20
C THR A 555 -20.08 10.12 -12.19
N VAL A 556 -19.12 9.38 -11.64
CA VAL A 556 -19.35 8.39 -10.58
C VAL A 556 -18.93 9.00 -9.24
N VAL A 557 -19.76 8.87 -8.21
CA VAL A 557 -19.52 9.43 -6.87
C VAL A 557 -19.23 8.31 -5.87
N ASP A 558 -18.04 8.30 -5.28
CA ASP A 558 -17.58 7.31 -4.30
C ASP A 558 -16.88 8.01 -3.13
N GLN A 559 -17.42 7.93 -1.91
CA GLN A 559 -16.78 8.50 -0.71
C GLN A 559 -16.08 7.43 0.12
N ASP A 560 -15.23 6.63 -0.51
CA ASP A 560 -14.37 5.70 0.22
C ASP A 560 -13.10 6.42 0.68
N THR A 561 -12.66 6.12 1.90
CA THR A 561 -11.47 6.66 2.59
C THR A 561 -10.15 6.49 1.83
N TYR A 562 -10.15 5.74 0.72
CA TYR A 562 -8.98 5.41 -0.10
C TYR A 562 -9.13 5.74 -1.59
N ALA A 563 -10.24 6.35 -2.00
CA ALA A 563 -10.37 6.88 -3.36
C ALA A 563 -9.73 8.28 -3.40
N ASP A 564 -8.75 8.48 -4.28
CA ASP A 564 -8.05 9.78 -4.43
C ASP A 564 -9.01 10.93 -4.84
N GLN A 565 -10.23 10.61 -5.29
CA GLN A 565 -11.28 11.56 -5.66
C GLN A 565 -12.67 11.05 -5.26
N ASN A 566 -13.47 11.92 -4.63
CA ASN A 566 -14.84 11.60 -4.21
C ASN A 566 -15.85 11.54 -5.37
N ALA A 567 -15.54 12.21 -6.48
CA ALA A 567 -16.34 12.22 -7.69
C ALA A 567 -15.39 12.33 -8.89
N PHE A 568 -15.57 11.46 -9.88
CA PHE A 568 -14.70 11.45 -11.06
C PHE A 568 -15.52 11.28 -12.34
N LEU A 569 -15.18 12.08 -13.35
CA LEU A 569 -15.72 11.97 -14.69
C LEU A 569 -14.97 10.87 -15.45
N ILE A 570 -15.70 9.88 -15.96
CA ILE A 570 -15.14 8.87 -16.83
C ILE A 570 -15.06 9.43 -18.26
N THR A 571 -13.88 9.37 -18.84
CA THR A 571 -13.53 9.76 -20.20
C THR A 571 -12.80 8.59 -20.84
N GLU A 572 -12.51 8.67 -22.14
CA GLU A 572 -11.74 7.62 -22.84
C GLU A 572 -10.34 7.42 -22.23
N ASN A 573 -9.81 8.48 -21.61
CA ASN A 573 -8.50 8.48 -20.98
C ASN A 573 -8.56 8.28 -19.46
N SER A 574 -9.75 8.17 -18.88
CA SER A 574 -9.87 8.06 -17.42
C SER A 574 -9.22 6.77 -16.94
N PRO A 575 -8.46 6.83 -15.85
CA PRO A 575 -7.91 5.64 -15.27
C PRO A 575 -8.99 4.74 -14.69
N TYR A 576 -8.64 3.48 -14.42
CA TYR A 576 -9.55 2.67 -13.61
C TYR A 576 -9.51 3.20 -12.18
N CYS A 577 -10.67 3.54 -11.67
CA CYS A 577 -10.85 3.90 -10.26
C CYS A 577 -11.50 2.70 -9.58
N SER A 578 -10.95 2.25 -8.45
CA SER A 578 -11.54 1.19 -7.65
C SER A 578 -11.79 1.64 -6.21
N GLY A 579 -12.99 1.41 -5.70
CA GLY A 579 -13.35 1.54 -4.29
C GLY A 579 -13.74 0.18 -3.72
N SER A 580 -13.48 -0.08 -2.45
CA SER A 580 -13.86 -1.34 -1.82
C SER A 580 -14.01 -1.20 -0.33
N GLY A 581 -15.09 -1.78 0.20
CA GLY A 581 -15.33 -1.74 1.64
C GLY A 581 -16.55 -2.53 2.02
N VAL A 582 -17.05 -2.25 3.23
CA VAL A 582 -18.31 -2.81 3.72
C VAL A 582 -19.35 -1.69 3.72
N ARG A 583 -20.47 -1.91 3.03
CA ARG A 583 -21.60 -0.97 2.96
C ARG A 583 -22.06 -0.58 4.36
N PHE A 584 -22.39 0.70 4.56
CA PHE A 584 -22.79 1.29 5.84
C PHE A 584 -21.69 1.37 6.91
N VAL A 585 -20.47 0.91 6.62
CA VAL A 585 -19.41 0.92 7.61
C VAL A 585 -18.14 1.60 7.14
N ALA A 586 -17.42 0.99 6.20
CA ALA A 586 -16.22 1.60 5.60
C ALA A 586 -16.51 2.25 4.24
N GLY A 587 -17.61 1.84 3.59
CA GLY A 587 -18.03 2.35 2.30
C GLY A 587 -19.41 2.96 2.30
N GLU A 588 -19.67 3.72 1.24
CA GLU A 588 -20.96 4.36 1.01
C GLU A 588 -22.11 3.36 0.95
N CYS A 589 -23.23 3.75 1.56
CA CYS A 589 -24.45 2.94 1.63
C CYS A 589 -25.24 2.89 0.31
N LEU A 590 -24.78 3.60 -0.71
CA LEU A 590 -25.43 3.76 -1.99
C LEU A 590 -24.43 3.82 -3.15
N ASP A 591 -24.93 3.61 -4.36
CA ASP A 591 -24.26 3.91 -5.61
C ASP A 591 -24.92 5.10 -6.28
N TYR A 592 -24.13 6.01 -6.81
CA TYR A 592 -24.64 7.18 -7.51
C TYR A 592 -23.75 7.56 -8.67
N GLN A 593 -24.40 7.77 -9.81
CA GLN A 593 -23.77 8.30 -11.01
C GLN A 593 -24.72 9.25 -11.71
N PHE A 594 -24.18 10.25 -12.38
CA PHE A 594 -24.96 11.22 -13.12
C PHE A 594 -24.26 11.70 -14.38
N ALA A 595 -25.06 12.19 -15.31
CA ALA A 595 -24.68 12.78 -16.57
C ALA A 595 -25.80 13.75 -17.01
N PRO A 596 -25.66 14.51 -18.11
CA PRO A 596 -26.71 15.45 -18.54
C PRO A 596 -28.11 14.81 -18.73
N GLU A 597 -28.17 13.51 -19.03
CA GLU A 597 -29.40 12.74 -19.16
C GLU A 597 -30.12 12.39 -17.84
N GLY A 598 -29.46 12.52 -16.69
CA GLY A 598 -30.07 12.21 -15.41
C GLY A 598 -29.13 11.65 -14.35
N ALA A 599 -29.70 10.90 -13.42
CA ALA A 599 -28.98 10.18 -12.37
C ALA A 599 -29.41 8.71 -12.33
N LEU A 600 -28.45 7.83 -12.06
CA LEU A 600 -28.72 6.48 -11.58
C LEU A 600 -28.30 6.40 -10.11
N PHE A 601 -29.24 5.96 -9.27
CA PHE A 601 -29.14 5.87 -7.83
C PHE A 601 -29.48 4.44 -7.41
N ALA A 602 -28.60 3.78 -6.67
CA ALA A 602 -28.86 2.46 -6.12
C ALA A 602 -28.60 2.38 -4.61
N TYR A 603 -29.43 1.64 -3.89
CA TYR A 603 -29.29 1.44 -2.44
C TYR A 603 -29.94 0.14 -1.98
N PHE A 604 -29.58 -0.32 -0.78
CA PHE A 604 -30.18 -1.51 -0.19
C PHE A 604 -31.41 -1.17 0.66
N GLU A 605 -32.45 -1.99 0.58
CA GLU A 605 -33.72 -1.79 1.29
C GLU A 605 -33.52 -1.60 2.81
N LYS A 606 -32.64 -2.43 3.39
CA LYS A 606 -32.24 -2.41 4.80
C LYS A 606 -30.72 -2.56 4.94
N PRO A 607 -30.13 -2.06 6.03
CA PRO A 607 -28.72 -2.31 6.33
C PRO A 607 -28.42 -3.81 6.40
N CYS A 608 -27.34 -4.23 5.76
CA CYS A 608 -26.85 -5.61 5.82
C CYS A 608 -25.35 -5.65 5.54
N PHE A 609 -24.71 -6.76 5.91
CA PHE A 609 -23.28 -6.94 5.66
C PHE A 609 -23.06 -7.29 4.18
N VAL A 610 -22.68 -6.28 3.40
CA VAL A 610 -22.33 -6.41 1.99
C VAL A 610 -20.96 -5.84 1.78
N ARG A 611 -20.05 -6.67 1.27
CA ARG A 611 -18.78 -6.16 0.76
C ARG A 611 -19.01 -5.66 -0.63
N TYR A 612 -18.68 -4.42 -0.87
CA TYR A 612 -18.74 -3.88 -2.21
C TYR A 612 -17.33 -3.73 -2.77
N GLN A 613 -17.25 -3.87 -4.07
CA GLN A 613 -16.14 -3.42 -4.87
C GLN A 613 -16.73 -2.69 -6.07
N ARG A 614 -16.31 -1.45 -6.25
CA ARG A 614 -16.68 -0.62 -7.39
C ARG A 614 -15.46 -0.45 -8.27
N ILE A 615 -15.65 -0.54 -9.58
CA ILE A 615 -14.60 -0.27 -10.56
C ILE A 615 -15.18 0.59 -11.67
N GLY A 616 -14.72 1.82 -11.82
CA GLY A 616 -15.08 2.71 -12.93
C GLY A 616 -13.98 2.71 -13.99
N THR A 617 -14.35 2.48 -15.26
CA THR A 617 -13.42 2.34 -16.38
C THR A 617 -14.02 2.95 -17.66
N PRO A 618 -13.21 3.24 -18.69
CA PRO A 618 -13.73 3.62 -20.00
C PRO A 618 -14.62 2.55 -20.68
N GLU A 619 -14.56 1.30 -20.21
CA GLU A 619 -15.28 0.15 -20.78
C GLU A 619 -16.56 -0.20 -20.01
N PHE A 620 -16.55 -0.04 -18.68
CA PHE A 620 -17.67 -0.37 -17.80
C PHE A 620 -17.60 0.34 -16.44
N VAL A 621 -18.73 0.37 -15.73
CA VAL A 621 -18.80 0.63 -14.29
C VAL A 621 -19.28 -0.65 -13.60
N LEU A 622 -18.34 -1.41 -13.04
CA LEU A 622 -18.63 -2.65 -12.34
C LEU A 622 -19.01 -2.34 -10.89
N LEU A 623 -20.14 -2.89 -10.46
CA LEU A 623 -20.57 -2.91 -9.07
C LEU A 623 -20.67 -4.37 -8.63
N ASN A 624 -19.76 -4.74 -7.73
CA ASN A 624 -19.66 -6.08 -7.19
C ASN A 624 -20.11 -6.04 -5.73
N ASP A 625 -21.33 -6.49 -5.44
CA ASP A 625 -21.88 -6.54 -4.08
C ASP A 625 -21.93 -8.01 -3.60
N SER A 626 -21.04 -8.35 -2.67
CA SER A 626 -20.93 -9.67 -2.05
C SER A 626 -21.71 -9.71 -0.75
N HIS A 627 -22.88 -10.34 -0.79
CA HIS A 627 -23.69 -10.69 0.37
C HIS A 627 -23.10 -11.93 1.05
N GLN A 628 -22.87 -11.87 2.35
CA GLN A 628 -22.23 -12.96 3.10
C GLN A 628 -23.21 -13.65 4.06
N PHE A 629 -23.02 -14.95 4.23
CA PHE A 629 -23.88 -15.84 5.01
C PHE A 629 -23.05 -16.77 5.90
N ALA A 630 -23.65 -17.24 6.99
CA ALA A 630 -23.01 -18.14 7.97
C ALA A 630 -23.06 -19.62 7.52
N ALA A 631 -22.73 -19.91 6.25
CA ALA A 631 -22.80 -21.25 5.67
C ALA A 631 -24.17 -21.92 5.85
N THR A 632 -25.22 -21.40 5.20
CA THR A 632 -26.60 -21.90 5.35
C THR A 632 -27.07 -22.63 4.09
N SER A 633 -27.96 -23.61 4.23
CA SER A 633 -28.57 -24.29 3.07
C SER A 633 -29.65 -23.45 2.38
N THR A 634 -30.10 -22.36 3.02
CA THR A 634 -31.02 -21.38 2.47
C THR A 634 -30.51 -19.98 2.76
N ALA A 635 -30.51 -19.12 1.75
CA ALA A 635 -30.12 -17.73 1.90
C ALA A 635 -31.00 -16.80 1.06
N THR A 636 -31.12 -15.56 1.49
CA THR A 636 -31.84 -14.51 0.75
C THR A 636 -31.08 -13.21 0.90
N THR A 637 -30.73 -12.57 -0.22
CA THR A 637 -30.10 -11.25 -0.20
C THR A 637 -31.13 -10.19 0.17
N THR A 638 -30.70 -9.06 0.75
CA THR A 638 -31.59 -7.91 0.82
C THR A 638 -31.83 -7.36 -0.58
N ALA A 639 -32.99 -6.77 -0.83
CA ALA A 639 -33.26 -6.13 -2.10
C ALA A 639 -32.32 -4.93 -2.32
N LYS A 640 -31.69 -4.88 -3.50
CA LYS A 640 -31.00 -3.70 -4.02
C LYS A 640 -31.93 -2.98 -4.98
N HIS A 641 -32.19 -1.71 -4.73
CA HIS A 641 -32.96 -0.85 -5.61
C HIS A 641 -32.01 -0.19 -6.61
N ILE A 642 -32.34 -0.21 -7.91
CA ILE A 642 -31.63 0.50 -8.97
C ILE A 642 -32.63 1.44 -9.64
N LEU A 643 -32.39 2.74 -9.55
CA LEU A 643 -33.37 3.77 -9.85
C LEU A 643 -32.80 4.89 -10.70
N PHE A 644 -33.61 5.39 -11.63
CA PHE A 644 -33.29 6.49 -12.51
C PHE A 644 -34.13 7.73 -12.19
N ALA A 645 -33.51 8.90 -12.32
CA ALA A 645 -34.20 10.18 -12.34
C ALA A 645 -33.69 11.02 -13.52
N GLU A 646 -34.56 11.87 -14.08
CA GLU A 646 -34.28 12.72 -15.25
C GLU A 646 -33.28 13.86 -14.97
N SER A 647 -32.82 14.01 -13.72
CA SER A 647 -31.82 15.00 -13.35
C SER A 647 -30.84 14.44 -12.33
N GLY A 648 -29.58 14.87 -12.42
CA GLY A 648 -28.52 14.43 -11.54
C GLY A 648 -27.41 15.46 -11.42
N ASN A 649 -26.92 15.66 -10.20
CA ASN A 649 -25.72 16.42 -9.87
C ASN A 649 -25.23 16.00 -8.46
N LEU A 650 -24.20 16.68 -7.95
CA LEU A 650 -23.67 16.44 -6.60
C LEU A 650 -24.63 16.81 -5.47
N ASP A 651 -25.48 17.83 -5.64
CA ASP A 651 -26.49 18.18 -4.63
C ASP A 651 -27.55 17.08 -4.51
N ARG A 652 -27.98 16.53 -5.65
CA ARG A 652 -28.91 15.39 -5.69
C ARG A 652 -28.29 14.12 -5.11
N TRP A 653 -26.99 13.92 -5.27
CA TRP A 653 -26.27 12.85 -4.57
C TRP A 653 -26.37 13.00 -3.04
N LEU A 654 -26.14 14.21 -2.50
CA LEU A 654 -26.21 14.45 -1.06
C LEU A 654 -27.62 14.16 -0.51
N GLN A 655 -28.66 14.53 -1.26
CA GLN A 655 -30.05 14.25 -0.91
C GLN A 655 -30.38 12.75 -0.94
N ALA A 656 -29.88 12.04 -1.96
CA ALA A 656 -29.98 10.57 -2.04
C ALA A 656 -29.27 9.91 -0.85
N ARG A 657 -28.09 10.42 -0.48
CA ARG A 657 -27.34 9.97 0.71
C ARG A 657 -28.13 10.17 1.98
N ASP A 658 -28.62 11.37 2.23
CA ASP A 658 -29.42 11.67 3.41
C ASP A 658 -30.71 10.83 3.48
N PHE A 659 -31.33 10.55 2.34
CA PHE A 659 -32.47 9.65 2.25
C PHE A 659 -32.10 8.22 2.68
N VAL A 660 -31.03 7.63 2.15
CA VAL A 660 -30.62 6.25 2.49
C VAL A 660 -30.20 6.14 3.95
N TYR A 661 -29.38 7.06 4.46
CA TYR A 661 -29.00 7.04 5.88
C TYR A 661 -30.20 7.27 6.81
N SER A 662 -31.19 8.06 6.41
CA SER A 662 -32.42 8.23 7.20
C SER A 662 -33.22 6.93 7.29
N ARG A 663 -33.32 6.18 6.18
CA ARG A 663 -33.93 4.84 6.20
C ARG A 663 -33.14 3.86 7.05
N ALA A 664 -31.82 3.83 6.92
CA ALA A 664 -30.96 2.96 7.70
C ALA A 664 -31.12 3.22 9.21
N ARG A 665 -31.14 4.49 9.61
CA ARG A 665 -31.44 4.92 10.98
C ARG A 665 -32.82 4.44 11.44
N GLN A 666 -33.86 4.63 10.63
CA GLN A 666 -35.20 4.18 10.94
C GLN A 666 -35.27 2.66 11.14
N HIS A 667 -34.61 1.88 10.27
CA HIS A 667 -34.51 0.42 10.40
C HIS A 667 -33.81 -0.01 11.69
N ALA A 668 -32.77 0.72 12.09
CA ALA A 668 -32.02 0.44 13.31
C ALA A 668 -32.67 1.02 14.58
N GLY A 669 -33.78 1.77 14.47
CA GLY A 669 -34.38 2.49 15.60
C GLY A 669 -33.49 3.61 16.15
N ILE A 670 -32.57 4.14 15.34
CA ILE A 670 -31.62 5.18 15.73
C ILE A 670 -32.21 6.55 15.39
N ALA A 671 -32.31 7.43 16.38
CA ALA A 671 -32.67 8.83 16.14
C ALA A 671 -31.54 9.55 15.40
N LYS A 672 -31.87 10.49 14.50
CA LYS A 672 -30.87 11.38 13.92
C LYS A 672 -30.37 12.31 15.03
N ASP A 673 -29.09 12.22 15.35
CA ASP A 673 -28.41 13.24 16.16
C ASP A 673 -27.90 14.35 15.24
N THR A 674 -27.98 15.60 15.70
CA THR A 674 -27.40 16.74 15.00
C THR A 674 -26.03 16.99 15.61
N PRO A 675 -24.92 16.82 14.86
CA PRO A 675 -23.60 16.98 15.43
C PRO A 675 -23.46 18.40 16.01
N LEU A 676 -23.12 18.46 17.29
CA LEU A 676 -22.76 19.69 17.95
C LEU A 676 -21.37 20.17 17.47
N PRO A 677 -21.12 21.48 17.37
CA PRO A 677 -19.77 21.99 17.08
C PRO A 677 -18.77 21.42 18.08
N ILE A 678 -17.81 20.65 17.58
CA ILE A 678 -16.90 19.82 18.38
C ILE A 678 -15.45 20.22 18.16
N ALA A 679 -14.67 20.27 19.24
CA ALA A 679 -13.21 20.29 19.16
C ALA A 679 -12.65 18.93 19.57
N ASN A 680 -11.74 18.41 18.75
CA ASN A 680 -10.92 17.27 19.13
C ASN A 680 -9.69 17.77 19.88
N VAL A 681 -9.52 17.35 21.13
CA VAL A 681 -8.30 17.57 21.90
C VAL A 681 -7.48 16.30 21.80
N TRP A 682 -6.65 16.24 20.75
CA TRP A 682 -5.70 15.15 20.56
C TRP A 682 -4.37 15.49 21.20
N THR A 683 -3.85 14.55 21.98
CA THR A 683 -2.66 14.73 22.79
C THR A 683 -1.99 13.38 22.94
N ASP A 684 -0.71 13.26 22.58
CA ASP A 684 0.07 12.03 22.71
C ASP A 684 0.20 11.63 24.19
N TRP A 685 -0.39 10.49 24.59
CA TRP A 685 -0.36 9.99 25.97
C TRP A 685 1.05 9.89 26.55
N ARG A 686 2.08 9.63 25.74
CA ARG A 686 3.47 9.50 26.22
C ARG A 686 4.03 10.85 26.66
N GLU A 687 3.70 11.90 25.93
CA GLU A 687 4.09 13.26 26.30
C GLU A 687 3.30 13.75 27.51
N LEU A 688 2.06 13.32 27.65
CA LEU A 688 1.21 13.69 28.78
C LEU A 688 1.49 12.93 30.07
N ALA A 689 1.90 11.66 29.98
CA ALA A 689 2.36 10.90 31.14
C ALA A 689 3.52 11.62 31.87
N LYS A 690 4.29 12.46 31.15
CA LYS A 690 5.35 13.29 31.71
C LYS A 690 4.83 14.52 32.49
N ILE A 691 3.61 14.99 32.23
CA ILE A 691 2.99 16.15 32.89
C ILE A 691 2.53 15.80 34.31
N GLY A 692 2.33 14.51 34.59
CA GLY A 692 1.99 13.99 35.92
C GLY A 692 0.49 13.82 36.15
N LYS A 693 0.14 12.98 37.14
CA LYS A 693 -1.19 12.38 37.30
C LYS A 693 -2.34 13.37 37.43
N GLU A 694 -2.15 14.49 38.12
CA GLU A 694 -3.21 15.45 38.39
C GLU A 694 -3.38 16.52 37.30
N ASN A 695 -2.46 16.58 36.33
CA ASN A 695 -2.32 17.76 35.48
C ASN A 695 -2.91 17.59 34.08
N TYR A 696 -3.25 16.37 33.64
CA TYR A 696 -3.73 16.16 32.27
C TYR A 696 -5.05 16.89 31.99
N TYR A 697 -6.12 16.50 32.69
CA TYR A 697 -7.42 17.13 32.52
C TYR A 697 -7.43 18.59 32.97
N GLN A 698 -6.62 18.94 33.99
CA GLN A 698 -6.46 20.32 34.44
C GLN A 698 -5.89 21.21 33.33
N LYS A 699 -4.89 20.74 32.59
CA LYS A 699 -4.37 21.45 31.42
C LYS A 699 -5.45 21.69 30.36
N ILE A 700 -6.36 20.73 30.15
CA ILE A 700 -7.48 20.93 29.23
C ILE A 700 -8.43 22.02 29.72
N ILE A 701 -8.72 22.01 31.01
CA ILE A 701 -9.55 23.04 31.67
C ILE A 701 -8.90 24.43 31.51
N ASP A 702 -7.61 24.55 31.77
CA ASP A 702 -6.93 25.85 31.83
C ASP A 702 -6.59 26.40 30.44
N ASP A 703 -6.07 25.56 29.54
CA ASP A 703 -5.49 26.02 28.27
C ASP A 703 -6.51 26.03 27.12
N TYR A 704 -7.44 25.07 27.10
CA TYR A 704 -8.32 24.89 25.95
C TYR A 704 -9.75 25.36 26.23
N LEU A 705 -10.33 24.98 27.37
CA LEU A 705 -11.75 25.19 27.66
C LEU A 705 -12.24 26.64 27.44
N PRO A 706 -11.55 27.70 27.92
CA PRO A 706 -12.02 29.07 27.75
C PRO A 706 -12.00 29.51 26.28
N THR A 707 -10.98 29.09 25.54
CA THR A 707 -10.83 29.39 24.11
C THR A 707 -11.91 28.69 23.29
N LEU A 708 -12.15 27.39 23.54
CA LEU A 708 -13.16 26.61 22.83
C LEU A 708 -14.57 27.17 23.10
N ALA A 709 -14.86 27.55 24.34
CA ALA A 709 -16.12 28.20 24.71
C ALA A 709 -16.32 29.52 23.97
N LYS A 710 -15.28 30.36 23.86
CA LYS A 710 -15.30 31.63 23.11
C LYS A 710 -15.57 31.42 21.62
N LEU A 711 -15.09 30.30 21.05
CA LEU A 711 -15.36 29.91 19.65
C LEU A 711 -16.78 29.36 19.45
N GLY A 712 -17.59 29.25 20.50
CA GLY A 712 -18.96 28.76 20.42
C GLY A 712 -19.07 27.25 20.27
N LEU A 713 -17.97 26.51 20.51
CA LEU A 713 -17.99 25.06 20.51
C LEU A 713 -18.84 24.53 21.66
N LYS A 714 -19.50 23.39 21.42
CA LYS A 714 -20.46 22.79 22.34
C LYS A 714 -20.01 21.43 22.86
N ARG A 715 -18.98 20.85 22.26
CA ARG A 715 -18.45 19.54 22.65
C ARG A 715 -16.93 19.50 22.56
N ILE A 716 -16.32 18.78 23.50
CA ILE A 716 -14.90 18.46 23.52
C ILE A 716 -14.78 16.95 23.41
N MET A 717 -13.98 16.46 22.45
CA MET A 717 -13.61 15.06 22.36
C MET A 717 -12.22 14.84 22.93
N ILE A 718 -12.10 13.87 23.85
CA ILE A 718 -10.81 13.39 24.38
C ILE A 718 -10.51 11.99 23.83
N HIS A 719 -9.30 11.75 23.32
CA HIS A 719 -8.97 10.50 22.62
C HIS A 719 -8.54 9.36 23.57
N GLU A 720 -7.59 9.60 24.46
CA GLU A 720 -6.83 8.52 25.10
C GLU A 720 -7.17 8.41 26.59
N THR A 721 -8.44 8.24 26.95
CA THR A 721 -8.85 8.28 28.37
C THR A 721 -8.65 6.95 29.12
N TRP A 722 -8.29 5.87 28.42
CA TRP A 722 -8.37 4.50 28.92
C TRP A 722 -7.07 3.99 29.58
N GLU A 723 -7.20 3.06 30.51
CA GLU A 723 -6.08 2.35 31.12
C GLU A 723 -5.33 1.51 30.07
N HIS A 724 -4.00 1.73 29.97
CA HIS A 724 -3.09 1.27 28.90
C HIS A 724 -2.99 2.15 27.63
N GLY A 725 -3.69 3.29 27.58
CA GLY A 725 -3.48 4.37 26.60
C GLY A 725 -3.80 4.00 25.13
N GLY A 726 -3.96 5.02 24.29
CA GLY A 726 -4.13 4.85 22.84
C GLY A 726 -5.37 4.05 22.42
N CYS A 727 -5.22 3.27 21.34
CA CYS A 727 -6.29 2.47 20.75
C CYS A 727 -6.51 1.11 21.42
N SER A 728 -5.72 0.72 22.42
CA SER A 728 -5.69 -0.65 22.95
C SER A 728 -5.99 -0.68 24.46
N PRO A 729 -7.23 -0.38 24.89
CA PRO A 729 -7.55 -0.42 26.31
C PRO A 729 -7.31 -1.82 26.88
N SER A 730 -6.74 -1.87 28.09
CA SER A 730 -6.60 -3.12 28.86
C SER A 730 -7.88 -3.48 29.62
N ASP A 731 -8.69 -2.46 29.93
CA ASP A 731 -10.03 -2.51 30.50
C ASP A 731 -10.71 -1.16 30.22
N LEU A 732 -12.04 -1.08 30.34
CA LEU A 732 -12.79 0.18 30.22
C LEU A 732 -12.76 0.94 31.56
N LYS A 733 -11.56 1.39 31.92
CA LYS A 733 -11.28 2.21 33.11
C LYS A 733 -10.61 3.52 32.70
N ILE A 734 -10.92 4.60 33.41
CA ILE A 734 -10.24 5.88 33.20
C ILE A 734 -8.81 5.78 33.73
N ASN A 735 -7.84 6.15 32.90
CA ASN A 735 -6.43 5.99 33.18
C ASN A 735 -6.03 6.68 34.49
N SER A 736 -5.52 5.90 35.45
CA SER A 736 -5.06 6.40 36.74
C SER A 736 -3.85 7.32 36.62
N ALA A 737 -3.07 7.21 35.52
CA ALA A 737 -2.00 8.14 35.20
C ALA A 737 -2.49 9.53 34.80
N PHE A 738 -3.80 9.72 34.60
CA PHE A 738 -4.46 11.01 34.34
C PHE A 738 -5.35 11.45 35.50
N GLY A 739 -5.20 10.83 36.67
CA GLY A 739 -5.99 11.14 37.88
C GLY A 739 -7.34 10.41 37.93
N GLY A 740 -7.59 9.50 36.98
CA GLY A 740 -8.77 8.64 36.97
C GLY A 740 -10.09 9.38 36.82
N GLU A 741 -11.18 8.72 37.21
CA GLU A 741 -12.54 9.26 37.16
C GLU A 741 -12.72 10.60 37.91
N PRO A 742 -12.10 10.84 39.10
CA PRO A 742 -12.22 12.14 39.78
C PRO A 742 -11.71 13.33 38.95
N SER A 743 -10.57 13.17 38.26
CA SER A 743 -10.02 14.25 37.43
C SER A 743 -10.77 14.41 36.12
N LEU A 744 -11.29 13.31 35.53
CA LEU A 744 -12.22 13.41 34.40
C LEU A 744 -13.51 14.15 34.80
N LYS A 745 -14.03 13.88 36.00
CA LYS A 745 -15.20 14.59 36.55
C LYS A 745 -14.95 16.09 36.65
N LYS A 746 -13.79 16.53 37.15
CA LYS A 746 -13.42 17.96 37.21
C LYS A 746 -13.50 18.62 35.83
N LEU A 747 -13.00 17.97 34.79
CA LEU A 747 -13.09 18.47 33.42
C LEU A 747 -14.55 18.54 32.93
N CYS A 748 -15.35 17.50 33.18
CA CYS A 748 -16.76 17.49 32.78
C CYS A 748 -17.55 18.59 33.49
N ASP A 749 -17.35 18.77 34.79
CA ASP A 749 -17.99 19.82 35.58
C ASP A 749 -17.55 21.22 35.10
N ALA A 750 -16.26 21.42 34.82
CA ALA A 750 -15.75 22.69 34.27
C ALA A 750 -16.34 22.98 32.88
N ALA A 751 -16.35 22.01 31.97
CA ALA A 751 -16.94 22.16 30.63
C ALA A 751 -18.43 22.53 30.72
N LYS A 752 -19.16 21.94 31.67
CA LYS A 752 -20.57 22.25 31.90
C LYS A 752 -20.82 23.70 32.31
N VAL A 753 -19.90 24.34 33.06
CA VAL A 753 -19.97 25.78 33.39
C VAL A 753 -19.97 26.64 32.12
N HIS A 754 -19.28 26.18 31.06
CA HIS A 754 -19.26 26.83 29.75
C HIS A 754 -20.37 26.37 28.80
N GLY A 755 -21.32 25.55 29.26
CA GLY A 755 -22.36 24.96 28.42
C GLY A 755 -21.83 24.00 27.37
N MET A 756 -20.73 23.31 27.68
CA MET A 756 -20.10 22.31 26.81
C MET A 756 -20.23 20.90 27.38
N GLU A 757 -20.24 19.91 26.50
CA GLU A 757 -20.17 18.49 26.83
C GLU A 757 -18.76 17.94 26.60
N VAL A 758 -18.32 17.00 27.43
CA VAL A 758 -17.09 16.22 27.17
C VAL A 758 -17.51 14.84 26.68
N ILE A 759 -16.97 14.38 25.55
CA ILE A 759 -17.12 13.01 25.08
C ILE A 759 -15.76 12.34 24.99
N ALA A 760 -15.71 11.03 25.16
CA ALA A 760 -14.48 10.25 25.01
C ALA A 760 -14.51 9.35 23.78
N TRP A 761 -13.41 9.25 23.05
CA TRP A 761 -13.21 8.25 22.02
C TRP A 761 -13.17 6.85 22.64
N ASN A 762 -13.84 5.87 22.05
CA ASN A 762 -13.81 4.47 22.48
C ASN A 762 -13.74 3.55 21.25
N GLY A 763 -12.86 2.55 21.30
CA GLY A 763 -12.80 1.45 20.33
C GLY A 763 -13.49 0.21 20.89
N PRO A 764 -14.82 0.01 20.70
CA PRO A 764 -15.57 -1.05 21.37
C PRO A 764 -15.21 -2.45 20.87
N GLY A 765 -14.63 -2.58 19.67
CA GLY A 765 -14.37 -3.85 19.00
C GLY A 765 -13.04 -4.52 19.34
N HIS A 766 -12.23 -3.96 20.26
CA HIS A 766 -10.94 -4.54 20.61
C HIS A 766 -10.38 -4.11 21.96
N LEU A 767 -9.44 -4.92 22.45
CA LEU A 767 -8.64 -4.68 23.66
C LEU A 767 -7.16 -4.90 23.36
N TRP A 768 -6.29 -4.54 24.29
CA TRP A 768 -4.90 -4.99 24.29
C TRP A 768 -4.82 -6.51 24.33
N SER A 769 -3.99 -7.13 23.49
CA SER A 769 -3.84 -8.60 23.39
C SER A 769 -3.44 -9.26 24.70
N ASN A 770 -2.79 -8.51 25.61
CA ASN A 770 -2.38 -8.98 26.93
C ASN A 770 -3.26 -8.43 28.08
N ALA A 771 -4.43 -7.86 27.76
CA ALA A 771 -5.38 -7.38 28.75
C ALA A 771 -5.68 -8.48 29.79
N PRO A 772 -5.48 -8.21 31.11
CA PRO A 772 -5.85 -9.16 32.16
C PRO A 772 -7.31 -9.62 32.05
N LEU A 773 -8.18 -8.71 31.61
CA LEU A 773 -9.60 -8.95 31.40
C LEU A 773 -9.88 -10.14 30.46
N LEU A 774 -9.07 -10.34 29.43
CA LEU A 774 -9.24 -11.45 28.48
C LEU A 774 -8.81 -12.81 29.05
N LYS A 775 -7.95 -12.80 30.08
CA LYS A 775 -7.61 -14.02 30.83
C LYS A 775 -8.73 -14.39 31.81
N GLU A 776 -9.36 -13.39 32.40
CA GLU A 776 -10.49 -13.55 33.33
C GLU A 776 -11.79 -13.91 32.58
N HIS A 777 -11.98 -13.36 31.38
CA HIS A 777 -13.16 -13.52 30.53
C HIS A 777 -12.77 -13.99 29.12
N PRO A 778 -12.30 -15.23 28.95
CA PRO A 778 -11.93 -15.76 27.64
C PRO A 778 -13.11 -15.85 26.67
N GLU A 779 -14.35 -15.81 27.16
CA GLU A 779 -15.57 -15.69 26.37
C GLU A 779 -15.75 -14.33 25.68
N PHE A 780 -15.00 -13.29 26.10
CA PHE A 780 -15.02 -12.00 25.41
C PHE A 780 -14.22 -12.02 24.10
N LEU A 781 -13.31 -12.98 23.92
CA LEU A 781 -12.46 -13.05 22.73
C LEU A 781 -13.28 -13.35 21.48
N LEU A 782 -13.06 -12.56 20.42
CA LEU A 782 -13.54 -12.91 19.10
C LEU A 782 -12.74 -14.10 18.57
N LYS A 783 -13.42 -15.23 18.34
CA LYS A 783 -12.81 -16.46 17.83
C LYS A 783 -13.00 -16.58 16.32
N GLY A 784 -11.91 -16.83 15.62
CA GLY A 784 -11.88 -17.16 14.20
C GLY A 784 -11.89 -18.68 13.95
N ARG A 785 -11.49 -19.07 12.74
CA ARG A 785 -11.44 -20.48 12.31
C ARG A 785 -10.49 -21.27 13.21
N GLY A 786 -10.95 -22.43 13.70
CA GLY A 786 -10.14 -23.29 14.57
C GLY A 786 -9.95 -22.75 15.99
N ASN A 787 -10.78 -21.79 16.43
CA ASN A 787 -10.64 -21.05 17.70
C ASN A 787 -9.42 -20.12 17.77
N GLU A 788 -8.70 -19.92 16.68
CA GLU A 788 -7.63 -18.92 16.60
C GLU A 788 -8.23 -17.51 16.50
N PRO A 789 -7.64 -16.47 17.11
CA PRO A 789 -8.10 -15.10 16.92
C PRO A 789 -8.07 -14.74 15.43
N PRO A 790 -9.11 -14.09 14.88
CA PRO A 790 -9.09 -13.66 13.49
C PRO A 790 -7.90 -12.74 13.29
N THR A 791 -7.14 -12.98 12.20
CA THR A 791 -5.86 -12.36 11.86
C THR A 791 -5.72 -10.94 12.38
N THR A 792 -4.65 -10.70 13.12
CA THR A 792 -4.36 -9.44 13.81
C THR A 792 -4.59 -8.25 12.87
N TYR A 793 -5.35 -7.28 13.36
CA TYR A 793 -5.36 -5.90 12.91
C TYR A 793 -3.91 -5.43 12.65
N SER A 794 -3.69 -4.33 11.91
CA SER A 794 -2.34 -3.84 11.52
C SER A 794 -1.37 -3.54 12.69
N TRP A 795 -1.79 -3.83 13.92
CA TRP A 795 -1.09 -3.69 15.18
C TRP A 795 -1.06 -5.06 15.89
N PRO A 796 0.11 -5.63 16.17
CA PRO A 796 0.24 -6.94 16.81
C PRO A 796 -0.29 -6.97 18.26
N ASP A 797 -0.43 -5.80 18.89
CA ASP A 797 -0.79 -5.66 20.30
C ASP A 797 -2.30 -5.53 20.57
N VAL A 798 -3.17 -5.63 19.57
CA VAL A 798 -4.62 -5.62 19.79
C VAL A 798 -5.28 -6.93 19.38
N THR A 799 -6.33 -7.30 20.10
CA THR A 799 -7.17 -8.46 19.79
C THR A 799 -8.65 -8.09 19.79
N GLY A 800 -9.40 -8.74 18.90
CA GLY A 800 -10.82 -8.50 18.73
C GLY A 800 -11.64 -9.12 19.85
N VAL A 801 -12.76 -8.48 20.17
CA VAL A 801 -13.75 -8.96 21.15
C VAL A 801 -15.08 -9.26 20.49
N ASP A 802 -15.80 -10.24 21.00
CA ASP A 802 -17.09 -10.69 20.48
C ASP A 802 -18.21 -9.73 20.89
N LEU A 803 -18.59 -8.85 19.98
CA LEU A 803 -19.68 -7.89 20.16
C LEU A 803 -21.08 -8.52 20.13
N SER A 804 -21.21 -9.79 19.77
CA SER A 804 -22.45 -10.55 19.88
C SER A 804 -22.58 -11.31 21.20
N GLY A 805 -21.49 -11.35 21.97
CA GLY A 805 -21.39 -12.08 23.22
C GLY A 805 -21.43 -11.19 24.47
N PRO A 806 -21.05 -11.76 25.63
CA PRO A 806 -21.13 -11.09 26.94
C PRO A 806 -20.28 -9.82 27.07
N TRP A 807 -19.28 -9.64 26.19
CA TRP A 807 -18.48 -8.42 26.16
C TRP A 807 -19.32 -7.17 25.92
N PHE A 808 -20.33 -7.24 25.05
CA PHE A 808 -21.14 -6.06 24.72
C PHE A 808 -21.85 -5.51 25.96
N ASP A 809 -22.50 -6.40 26.72
CA ASP A 809 -23.19 -6.03 27.95
C ASP A 809 -22.20 -5.47 29.00
N TYR A 810 -21.07 -6.14 29.19
CA TYR A 810 -19.98 -5.65 30.07
C TYR A 810 -19.53 -4.24 29.67
N ALA A 811 -19.28 -4.03 28.38
CA ALA A 811 -18.78 -2.76 27.86
C ALA A 811 -19.81 -1.64 28.05
N ILE A 812 -21.06 -1.88 27.67
CA ILE A 812 -22.14 -0.91 27.84
C ILE A 812 -22.34 -0.53 29.31
N ASP A 813 -22.33 -1.49 30.22
CA ASP A 813 -22.50 -1.23 31.65
C ASP A 813 -21.34 -0.42 32.22
N LYS A 814 -20.10 -0.71 31.81
CA LYS A 814 -18.91 0.07 32.21
C LYS A 814 -18.98 1.51 31.70
N LEU A 815 -19.29 1.69 30.41
CA LEU A 815 -19.40 3.02 29.79
C LEU A 815 -20.53 3.84 30.43
N ARG A 816 -21.69 3.23 30.70
CA ARG A 816 -22.79 3.86 31.44
C ARG A 816 -22.37 4.28 32.84
N GLY A 817 -21.71 3.39 33.59
CA GLY A 817 -21.24 3.70 34.93
C GLY A 817 -20.22 4.85 34.95
N ILE A 818 -19.28 4.88 33.99
CA ILE A 818 -18.32 5.99 33.84
C ILE A 818 -19.07 7.30 33.58
N ARG A 819 -20.04 7.29 32.65
CA ARG A 819 -20.85 8.46 32.34
C ARG A 819 -21.56 9.01 33.58
N GLU A 820 -22.18 8.14 34.37
CA GLU A 820 -22.90 8.51 35.60
C GLU A 820 -21.96 9.08 36.67
N ARG A 821 -20.80 8.46 36.89
CA ARG A 821 -19.85 8.89 37.93
C ARG A 821 -19.08 10.16 37.57
N THR A 822 -18.82 10.39 36.29
CA THR A 822 -17.97 11.50 35.85
C THR A 822 -18.73 12.69 35.26
N GLY A 823 -19.96 12.48 34.79
CA GLY A 823 -20.72 13.50 34.06
C GLY A 823 -20.32 13.62 32.59
N LEU A 824 -19.61 12.63 32.05
CA LEU A 824 -19.28 12.57 30.62
C LEU A 824 -20.58 12.66 29.78
N GLY A 825 -20.54 13.43 28.69
CA GLY A 825 -21.69 13.63 27.79
C GLY A 825 -21.98 12.42 26.92
N GLY A 826 -20.97 11.63 26.58
CA GLY A 826 -21.11 10.46 25.71
C GLY A 826 -19.77 9.91 25.23
N PHE A 827 -19.85 9.05 24.21
CA PHE A 827 -18.69 8.39 23.63
C PHE A 827 -18.71 8.53 22.10
N TRP A 828 -17.56 8.81 21.51
CA TRP A 828 -17.35 8.65 20.08
C TRP A 828 -16.91 7.20 19.83
N LEU A 829 -17.79 6.40 19.24
CA LEU A 829 -17.50 5.01 18.91
C LEU A 829 -16.81 4.96 17.54
N ASP A 830 -15.52 4.64 17.56
CA ASP A 830 -14.70 4.44 16.37
C ASP A 830 -14.30 2.97 16.31
N SER A 831 -13.74 2.49 15.20
CA SER A 831 -13.02 1.22 15.19
C SER A 831 -13.87 -0.01 15.55
N TYR A 832 -15.21 0.14 15.52
CA TYR A 832 -16.20 -0.89 15.79
C TYR A 832 -16.03 -2.12 14.87
N ILE A 833 -15.46 -1.91 13.68
CA ILE A 833 -15.21 -2.95 12.68
C ILE A 833 -13.73 -3.19 12.37
N ASN A 834 -12.78 -2.70 13.16
CA ASN A 834 -11.35 -2.91 12.92
C ASN A 834 -10.99 -4.39 12.74
N PHE A 835 -11.67 -5.26 13.47
CA PHE A 835 -11.54 -6.72 13.39
C PHE A 835 -12.57 -7.36 12.47
N THR A 836 -13.25 -6.60 11.60
CA THR A 836 -14.09 -7.12 10.51
C THR A 836 -13.71 -6.58 9.14
N HIS A 837 -12.95 -5.46 9.04
CA HIS A 837 -12.38 -4.93 7.78
C HIS A 837 -11.51 -5.97 7.05
N ASN A 838 -10.79 -6.79 7.82
CA ASN A 838 -9.88 -7.81 7.30
C ASN A 838 -10.25 -9.24 7.68
N VAL A 839 -11.40 -9.46 8.35
CA VAL A 839 -11.90 -10.84 8.48
C VAL A 839 -12.14 -11.33 7.08
N LYS A 840 -11.35 -12.25 6.58
CA LYS A 840 -11.78 -13.06 5.44
C LYS A 840 -12.92 -13.91 6.00
N CYS A 841 -14.16 -13.44 5.87
CA CYS A 841 -15.30 -14.31 6.12
C CYS A 841 -15.09 -15.55 5.29
N ALA A 842 -15.22 -16.73 5.90
CA ALA A 842 -14.74 -18.00 5.38
C ALA A 842 -14.85 -18.02 3.85
N THR A 843 -13.71 -17.83 3.21
CA THR A 843 -13.56 -18.16 1.80
C THR A 843 -13.33 -19.65 1.72
N ARG A 844 -13.50 -20.22 0.54
CA ARG A 844 -13.14 -21.63 0.34
C ARG A 844 -11.68 -21.92 0.74
N GLU A 845 -10.80 -20.97 0.43
CA GLU A 845 -9.42 -20.91 0.94
C GLU A 845 -9.43 -20.54 2.43
#